data_AF-A0A5E7BFJ1-F1
#
_entry.id   AF-A0A5E7BFJ1-F1
#
_cell.length_a   1.000
_cell.length_b   1.000
_cell.length_c   1.000
_cell.angle_alpha   90.00
_cell.angle_beta   90.00
_cell.angle_gamma   90.00
#
_symmetry.space_group_name_H-M   'P 1'
#
loop_
_entity.id
_entity.type
_entity.pdbx_description
1 polymer ?
#
loop_
_entity_poly.entity_id
_entity_poly.type
_entity_poly.pdbx_seq_one_letter_code
_entity_poly.pdbx_strand_id
1 'polypeptide(L)'
;MLNPYKIPDQLANDLADKSVHFDLIKKAIPTWLEDTSIARVNELKADRIIAQDPLRKATQALQQRLKNDIQLSWTTQNTVDRALTELQDVYAFARPILQQALKQRFGVDDDVEQTWLRLYAPVKTAWWVHDFSGGTTSRTVSLLDAALHNFSNNETFHPDSEFISRPDERGHFVIKRLKHKLSIDQFKSLCRELNIGARYQEHLKEFLLSTNPVASNYLRYIVIRNQQSALKVAAQMALMKSDIDQQAYDVVQGMLDDPSKVQWNGKAVGYYTLSMMDTRLVGIVLIIPESASGPVPIMAYVPHDPEHPLKQYPSSLEFMAELTRQLRDVPASKSYQQYFSQFVPHEQRGHFFAGLNNRLSQIKWQPVPPGSSLPTWRETPVANPNLGFSVSRINANREAASATDLWSYDYQQKLNKILNDAREIAISTEYADRMARWAWWDNLEKMLSDMFNAALFVAIPFVPGLGELMLAYTAYQLTEEVVEGVVDLAEGQVTEAAERTLNVLESVVQLGAFAAAGAVGNVARAKLSPFFESLKPVQTASGRTRLWNPELAPYEQSGGALPSSAQPDGSGVYQHQGQQLIRLDNKLFEVQKDPATGQHRILHPQRSDAYAPTLRHNSHGAWVSETENPREWEGTTLMRRLGHTTDAFSDTQLERIRQISGTEEAELRRMHIEHAPPPPLLTDTLQRLGAPVNSPPALPPEMAALFSGYPELPEPVAEKIFAGATPSELQQMTLHKRLPLRLRCQARELQFETQAVRAAHGLYDNALVSGNTERLVLGTLRMQTDTFGNLRIDIRQGALDGELRCSAGPEDAAQVRVMVRNESGKYEVRDTEDQLIHAADDFLPALLQAMGQDGRRAIGYRAGDVEFFKHWIITKTETPSERRAVLATPPIRAVAEHETLLLVRGAATSRAGETLHERIQDLYSDFSDHEVDTFANALIARGDALRAIEQCEDELDELRVILNRWEFQQPQTWGPGSSEFRDGGGQHIAERLIECFERKKTGLGSRLDLDNYALDLSREMLPLDLETWWSRRPPELRKFLDKVNVLKLDRTYFSSELNGLLKDFPNLHELSAQHCDLKRLHHPCGIIVRWPSGSSCPGYCWLPSRIARQDPGLARH
;
A
#
# COMPACT_ATOMS: atom_id res chain seq x y z
N MET A 1 49.85 7.39 1.14
CA MET A 1 49.02 8.36 0.39
C MET A 1 47.98 7.57 -0.39
N LEU A 2 46.75 7.49 0.13
CA LEU A 2 45.61 6.83 -0.50
C LEU A 2 44.34 7.68 -0.25
N ASN A 3 43.61 7.85 -1.34
CA ASN A 3 42.32 8.48 -1.61
C ASN A 3 41.29 8.59 -0.45
N PRO A 4 40.71 9.78 -0.15
CA PRO A 4 39.49 9.91 0.64
C PRO A 4 38.24 9.90 -0.26
N TYR A 5 37.12 9.38 0.23
CA TYR A 5 35.81 9.18 -0.45
C TYR A 5 35.64 7.85 -1.21
N LYS A 6 35.85 6.74 -0.50
CA LYS A 6 34.97 5.57 -0.63
C LYS A 6 34.25 5.40 0.71
N ILE A 7 32.97 5.75 0.73
CA ILE A 7 32.08 5.28 1.81
C ILE A 7 32.04 3.75 1.65
N PRO A 8 32.30 2.96 2.70
CA PRO A 8 32.22 1.50 2.60
C PRO A 8 30.79 1.10 2.21
N ASP A 9 30.61 0.15 1.28
CA ASP A 9 29.30 -0.34 0.81
C ASP A 9 28.38 -0.80 1.97
N GLN A 10 28.95 -1.14 3.14
CA GLN A 10 28.18 -1.44 4.36
C GLN A 10 27.43 -0.23 4.93
N LEU A 11 27.97 1.00 4.84
CA LEU A 11 27.33 2.22 5.36
C LEU A 11 26.28 2.79 4.41
N ALA A 12 26.37 2.47 3.11
CA ALA A 12 25.34 2.78 2.12
C ALA A 12 24.13 1.85 2.25
N ASN A 13 24.35 0.56 2.58
CA ASN A 13 23.28 -0.39 2.88
C ASN A 13 22.56 -0.06 4.20
N ASP A 14 23.26 0.39 5.24
CA ASP A 14 22.63 0.80 6.51
C ASP A 14 21.76 2.08 6.40
N LEU A 15 21.94 2.88 5.35
CA LEU A 15 21.07 4.02 5.02
C LEU A 15 19.87 3.64 4.14
N ALA A 16 19.93 2.49 3.46
CA ALA A 16 18.87 1.93 2.61
C ALA A 16 17.81 1.12 3.40
N ASP A 17 18.03 0.87 4.69
CA ASP A 17 17.18 0.02 5.54
C ASP A 17 16.05 0.77 6.29
N LYS A 18 15.70 1.98 5.85
CA LYS A 18 14.63 2.76 6.48
C LYS A 18 13.31 2.53 5.75
N SER A 19 12.35 1.91 6.43
CA SER A 19 10.95 1.94 5.98
C SER A 19 10.50 3.38 5.69
N VAL A 20 9.81 3.58 4.57
CA VAL A 20 9.31 4.91 4.19
C VAL A 20 8.17 5.38 5.11
N HIS A 21 7.55 4.46 5.87
CA HIS A 21 6.40 4.73 6.72
C HIS A 21 6.72 4.85 8.21
N PHE A 22 7.94 4.55 8.65
CA PHE A 22 8.29 4.49 10.08
C PHE A 22 7.92 5.76 10.85
N ASP A 23 8.25 6.94 10.32
CA ASP A 23 8.00 8.22 10.99
C ASP A 23 6.49 8.55 11.04
N LEU A 24 5.72 8.12 10.03
CA LEU A 24 4.27 8.26 10.01
C LEU A 24 3.63 7.38 11.09
N ILE A 25 4.03 6.10 11.17
CA ILE A 25 3.54 5.16 12.18
C ILE A 25 3.88 5.68 13.58
N LYS A 26 5.14 6.09 13.80
CA LYS A 26 5.58 6.67 15.07
C LYS A 26 4.70 7.84 15.51
N LYS A 27 4.35 8.74 14.59
CA LYS A 27 3.49 9.90 14.88
C LYS A 27 2.04 9.51 15.21
N ALA A 28 1.57 8.36 14.72
CA ALA A 28 0.23 7.85 14.99
C ALA A 28 0.13 7.09 16.34
N ILE A 29 1.26 6.66 16.92
CA ILE A 29 1.27 6.00 18.23
C ILE A 29 0.81 6.99 19.31
N PRO A 30 -0.21 6.62 20.11
CA PRO A 30 -0.66 7.49 21.19
C PRO A 30 0.30 7.45 22.39
N THR A 31 0.44 8.58 23.07
CA THR A 31 1.40 8.75 24.19
C THR A 31 1.22 7.73 25.33
N TRP A 32 -0.01 7.27 25.59
CA TRP A 32 -0.27 6.26 26.61
C TRP A 32 0.25 4.86 26.24
N LEU A 33 0.55 4.57 24.96
CA LEU A 33 1.31 3.40 24.55
C LEU A 33 2.81 3.66 24.53
N GLU A 34 3.26 4.88 24.18
CA GLU A 34 4.68 5.24 24.24
C GLU A 34 5.24 5.12 25.68
N ASP A 35 4.42 5.45 26.67
CA ASP A 35 4.75 5.41 28.10
C ASP A 35 4.66 4.00 28.73
N THR A 36 4.29 2.97 27.97
CA THR A 36 4.09 1.62 28.51
C THR A 36 5.40 0.85 28.70
N SER A 37 5.35 -0.24 29.46
CA SER A 37 6.54 -1.08 29.69
C SER A 37 6.76 -2.07 28.54
N ILE A 38 8.01 -2.49 28.34
CA ILE A 38 8.34 -3.50 27.31
C ILE A 38 7.61 -4.83 27.54
N ALA A 39 7.32 -5.17 28.80
CA ALA A 39 6.54 -6.35 29.14
C ALA A 39 5.12 -6.27 28.56
N ARG A 40 4.47 -5.10 28.63
CA ARG A 40 3.14 -4.90 28.05
C ARG A 40 3.13 -4.89 26.53
N VAL A 41 4.18 -4.34 25.90
CA VAL A 41 4.34 -4.45 24.44
C VAL A 41 4.44 -5.92 24.02
N ASN A 42 5.20 -6.73 24.77
CA ASN A 42 5.32 -8.17 24.50
C ASN A 42 4.00 -8.91 24.69
N GLU A 43 3.19 -8.57 25.71
CA GLU A 43 1.83 -9.09 25.86
C GLU A 43 0.96 -8.76 24.63
N LEU A 44 1.01 -7.50 24.16
CA LEU A 44 0.25 -7.06 22.98
C LEU A 44 0.63 -7.81 21.70
N LYS A 45 1.90 -8.24 21.58
CA LYS A 45 2.40 -9.02 20.42
C LYS A 45 2.09 -10.51 20.52
N ALA A 46 1.96 -11.05 21.74
CA ALA A 46 1.75 -12.48 21.96
C ALA A 46 0.34 -12.93 21.57
N ASP A 47 -0.63 -12.02 21.62
CA ASP A 47 -2.02 -12.31 21.31
C ASP A 47 -2.31 -12.08 19.84
N ARG A 48 -3.00 -13.05 19.22
CA ARG A 48 -3.50 -12.88 17.86
C ARG A 48 -4.63 -11.86 17.89
N ILE A 49 -4.62 -10.95 16.92
CA ILE A 49 -5.76 -10.08 16.68
C ILE A 49 -6.90 -10.94 16.15
N ILE A 50 -7.73 -11.38 17.07
CA ILE A 50 -9.03 -11.91 16.75
C ILE A 50 -9.91 -10.69 16.62
N ALA A 51 -10.07 -10.21 15.39
CA ALA A 51 -11.03 -9.18 15.12
C ALA A 51 -12.44 -9.76 15.30
N GLN A 52 -12.98 -9.68 16.51
CA GLN A 52 -14.31 -10.22 16.80
C GLN A 52 -15.35 -9.39 16.05
N ASP A 53 -16.10 -10.09 15.21
CA ASP A 53 -17.17 -9.55 14.35
C ASP A 53 -18.16 -8.60 15.06
N PRO A 54 -18.57 -8.84 16.33
CA PRO A 54 -19.43 -7.91 17.07
C PRO A 54 -18.80 -6.55 17.36
N LEU A 55 -17.48 -6.49 17.63
CA LEU A 55 -16.77 -5.24 17.95
C LEU A 55 -16.65 -4.33 16.71
N ARG A 56 -16.53 -4.94 15.51
CA ARG A 56 -16.50 -4.24 14.22
C ARG A 56 -17.85 -3.63 13.84
N LYS A 57 -18.96 -4.30 14.21
CA LYS A 57 -20.33 -3.89 13.86
C LYS A 57 -20.95 -2.89 14.84
N ALA A 58 -20.24 -2.53 15.92
CA ALA A 58 -20.73 -1.58 16.91
C ALA A 58 -20.86 -0.15 16.32
N THR A 59 -21.78 0.63 16.86
CA THR A 59 -21.95 2.04 16.43
C THR A 59 -20.70 2.86 16.76
N GLN A 60 -20.40 3.88 15.95
CA GLN A 60 -19.26 4.78 16.17
C GLN A 60 -19.26 5.39 17.59
N ALA A 61 -20.44 5.69 18.15
CA ALA A 61 -20.56 6.21 19.51
C ALA A 61 -20.10 5.21 20.59
N LEU A 62 -20.39 3.91 20.42
CA LEU A 62 -19.95 2.86 21.35
C LEU A 62 -18.44 2.59 21.21
N GLN A 63 -17.92 2.57 19.98
CA GLN A 63 -16.49 2.44 19.72
C GLN A 63 -15.69 3.59 20.35
N GLN A 64 -16.19 4.82 20.24
CA GLN A 64 -15.52 5.99 20.85
C GLN A 64 -15.50 5.93 22.39
N ARG A 65 -16.58 5.43 23.03
CA ARG A 65 -16.59 5.22 24.49
C ARG A 65 -15.57 4.16 24.91
N LEU A 66 -15.56 3.01 24.22
CA LEU A 66 -14.60 1.93 24.50
C LEU A 66 -13.16 2.41 24.33
N LYS A 67 -12.88 3.18 23.27
CA LYS A 67 -11.58 3.85 23.04
C LYS A 67 -11.12 4.67 24.24
N ASN A 68 -12.00 5.51 24.77
CA ASN A 68 -11.67 6.38 25.91
C ASN A 68 -11.43 5.56 27.20
N ASP A 69 -12.24 4.53 27.43
CA ASP A 69 -12.11 3.67 28.62
C ASP A 69 -10.84 2.80 28.56
N ILE A 70 -10.46 2.32 27.38
CA ILE A 70 -9.20 1.60 27.15
C ILE A 70 -7.99 2.52 27.38
N GLN A 71 -8.02 3.75 26.85
CA GLN A 71 -6.97 4.73 27.12
C GLN A 71 -6.82 4.98 28.63
N LEU A 72 -7.93 5.15 29.35
CA LEU A 72 -7.90 5.32 30.81
C LEU A 72 -7.28 4.09 31.49
N SER A 73 -7.68 2.88 31.09
CA SER A 73 -7.18 1.62 31.65
C SER A 73 -5.68 1.43 31.40
N TRP A 74 -5.18 1.77 30.22
CA TRP A 74 -3.74 1.79 29.94
C TRP A 74 -2.99 2.82 30.77
N THR A 75 -3.55 4.02 30.91
CA THR A 75 -2.91 5.10 31.69
C THR A 75 -2.79 4.72 33.17
N THR A 76 -3.83 4.13 33.76
CA THR A 76 -3.80 3.66 35.14
C THR A 76 -2.88 2.44 35.28
N GLN A 77 -2.84 1.54 34.30
CA GLN A 77 -1.89 0.41 34.27
C GLN A 77 -0.44 0.90 34.26
N ASN A 78 -0.08 1.82 33.36
CA ASN A 78 1.27 2.39 33.29
C ASN A 78 1.65 3.08 34.61
N THR A 79 0.68 3.69 35.30
CA THR A 79 0.91 4.30 36.62
C THR A 79 1.26 3.25 37.68
N VAL A 80 0.55 2.12 37.69
CA VAL A 80 0.84 0.99 38.59
C VAL A 80 2.18 0.33 38.23
N ASP A 81 2.44 0.05 36.95
CA ASP A 81 3.70 -0.53 36.47
C ASP A 81 4.90 0.34 36.88
N ARG A 82 4.78 1.68 36.74
CA ARG A 82 5.80 2.64 37.17
C ARG A 82 6.00 2.66 38.69
N ALA A 83 4.92 2.61 39.46
CA ALA A 83 4.99 2.58 40.92
C ALA A 83 5.61 1.28 41.46
N LEU A 84 5.57 0.20 40.68
CA LEU A 84 6.10 -1.11 41.04
C LEU A 84 7.43 -1.44 40.32
N THR A 85 8.01 -0.51 39.57
CA THR A 85 9.23 -0.77 38.77
C THR A 85 10.43 -1.18 39.63
N GLU A 86 10.55 -0.63 40.84
CA GLU A 86 11.62 -0.98 41.80
C GLU A 86 11.37 -2.31 42.54
N LEU A 87 10.17 -2.90 42.40
CA LEU A 87 9.84 -4.18 43.01
C LEU A 87 10.42 -5.32 42.17
N GLN A 88 11.59 -5.79 42.59
CA GLN A 88 12.23 -6.95 41.96
C GLN A 88 11.37 -8.21 42.08
N ASP A 89 11.23 -8.96 40.99
CA ASP A 89 10.70 -10.32 41.06
C ASP A 89 11.68 -11.24 41.80
N VAL A 90 11.18 -12.41 42.20
CA VAL A 90 11.91 -13.34 43.07
C VAL A 90 13.21 -13.86 42.42
N TYR A 91 13.25 -14.03 41.10
CA TYR A 91 14.45 -14.50 40.40
C TYR A 91 15.44 -13.35 40.20
N ALA A 92 14.96 -12.17 39.77
CA ALA A 92 15.79 -10.97 39.64
C ALA A 92 16.46 -10.59 40.97
N PHE A 93 15.76 -10.79 42.10
CA PHE A 93 16.30 -10.60 43.44
C PHE A 93 17.31 -11.70 43.83
N ALA A 94 16.97 -12.98 43.60
CA ALA A 94 17.75 -14.12 44.10
C ALA A 94 19.00 -14.45 43.27
N ARG A 95 18.91 -14.32 41.94
CA ARG A 95 19.99 -14.66 40.99
C ARG A 95 21.32 -13.98 41.34
N PRO A 96 21.40 -12.63 41.48
CA PRO A 96 22.67 -11.97 41.78
C PRO A 96 23.24 -12.40 43.14
N ILE A 97 22.38 -12.59 44.15
CA ILE A 97 22.80 -13.00 45.50
C ILE A 97 23.47 -14.38 45.45
N LEU A 98 22.83 -15.36 44.81
CA LEU A 98 23.35 -16.72 44.72
C LEU A 98 24.60 -16.79 43.83
N GLN A 99 24.56 -16.18 42.64
CA GLN A 99 25.66 -16.19 41.69
C GLN A 99 26.92 -15.57 42.30
N GLN A 100 26.78 -14.44 42.99
CA GLN A 100 27.90 -13.76 43.66
C GLN A 100 28.49 -14.62 44.78
N ALA A 101 27.64 -15.24 45.60
CA ALA A 101 28.09 -16.07 46.71
C ALA A 101 28.84 -17.34 46.24
N LEU A 102 28.34 -18.00 45.19
CA LEU A 102 28.98 -19.16 44.56
C LEU A 102 30.35 -18.80 43.97
N LYS A 103 30.43 -17.67 43.25
CA LYS A 103 31.68 -17.17 42.68
C LYS A 103 32.71 -16.85 43.75
N GLN A 104 32.32 -16.08 44.77
CA GLN A 104 33.25 -15.60 45.80
C GLN A 104 33.78 -16.72 46.71
N ARG A 105 32.94 -17.69 47.09
CA ARG A 105 33.32 -18.72 48.07
C ARG A 105 33.90 -19.99 47.44
N PHE A 106 33.43 -20.35 46.25
CA PHE A 106 33.75 -21.64 45.63
C PHE A 106 34.37 -21.50 44.22
N GLY A 107 34.49 -20.28 43.67
CA GLY A 107 35.00 -20.07 42.32
C GLY A 107 34.14 -20.73 41.25
N VAL A 108 32.83 -20.76 41.45
CA VAL A 108 31.82 -21.30 40.51
C VAL A 108 31.17 -20.12 39.78
N ASP A 109 31.45 -20.02 38.48
CA ASP A 109 30.92 -18.98 37.58
C ASP A 109 29.76 -19.48 36.69
N ASP A 110 29.39 -20.76 36.82
CA ASP A 110 28.26 -21.35 36.10
C ASP A 110 26.95 -20.61 36.38
N ASP A 111 26.16 -20.41 35.33
CA ASP A 111 24.84 -19.77 35.44
C ASP A 111 23.91 -20.60 36.34
N VAL A 112 23.37 -19.97 37.39
CA VAL A 112 22.52 -20.61 38.41
C VAL A 112 21.15 -21.07 37.92
N GLU A 113 20.64 -20.52 36.82
CA GLU A 113 19.37 -20.93 36.18
C GLU A 113 19.60 -22.10 35.22
N GLN A 114 20.76 -22.13 34.56
CA GLN A 114 21.11 -23.17 33.58
C GLN A 114 21.88 -24.35 34.19
N THR A 115 22.25 -24.26 35.47
CA THR A 115 22.91 -25.32 36.22
C THR A 115 21.93 -25.95 37.19
N TRP A 116 21.84 -27.28 37.12
CA TRP A 116 20.82 -28.04 37.82
C TRP A 116 21.45 -29.05 38.79
N LEU A 117 20.66 -29.50 39.75
CA LEU A 117 20.99 -30.54 40.72
C LEU A 117 20.11 -31.74 40.45
N ARG A 118 20.70 -32.94 40.47
CA ARG A 118 20.01 -34.22 40.59
C ARG A 118 20.29 -34.75 41.99
N LEU A 119 19.36 -34.56 42.91
CA LEU A 119 19.49 -34.93 44.32
C LEU A 119 18.81 -36.27 44.58
N TYR A 120 19.52 -37.23 45.17
CA TYR A 120 18.99 -38.53 45.56
C TYR A 120 18.79 -38.57 47.07
N ALA A 121 17.60 -38.94 47.53
CA ALA A 121 17.25 -38.99 48.95
C ALA A 121 16.50 -40.28 49.31
N PRO A 122 16.63 -40.78 50.55
CA PRO A 122 15.92 -41.98 50.99
C PRO A 122 14.40 -41.75 51.02
N VAL A 123 13.63 -42.71 50.53
CA VAL A 123 12.16 -42.67 50.59
C VAL A 123 11.73 -42.82 52.05
N LYS A 124 11.00 -41.85 52.60
CA LYS A 124 10.35 -42.00 53.91
C LYS A 124 8.98 -42.65 53.71
N THR A 125 8.90 -43.96 53.94
CA THR A 125 7.64 -44.69 54.01
C THR A 125 6.95 -44.51 55.37
N ALA A 126 5.63 -44.63 55.41
CA ALA A 126 4.86 -44.64 56.65
C ALA A 126 5.26 -45.81 57.55
N TRP A 127 5.10 -45.68 58.88
CA TRP A 127 5.62 -46.64 59.87
C TRP A 127 5.07 -48.08 59.76
N TRP A 128 4.00 -48.31 59.00
CA TRP A 128 3.40 -49.63 58.75
C TRP A 128 3.83 -50.27 57.42
N VAL A 129 4.66 -49.61 56.62
CA VAL A 129 5.18 -50.14 55.36
C VAL A 129 6.62 -50.60 55.59
N HIS A 130 6.86 -51.90 55.55
CA HIS A 130 8.21 -52.46 55.57
C HIS A 130 8.91 -52.14 54.24
N ASP A 131 9.85 -51.18 54.25
CA ASP A 131 10.75 -50.92 53.12
C ASP A 131 11.85 -51.99 53.10
N PHE A 132 11.73 -52.95 52.18
CA PHE A 132 12.69 -54.05 52.03
C PHE A 132 13.82 -53.73 51.02
N SER A 133 13.83 -52.57 50.37
CA SER A 133 14.79 -52.25 49.30
C SER A 133 15.61 -50.97 49.50
N GLY A 134 15.34 -50.17 50.54
CA GLY A 134 16.07 -48.91 50.74
C GLY A 134 15.85 -47.96 49.56
N GLY A 135 14.58 -47.81 49.15
CA GLY A 135 14.20 -47.04 47.97
C GLY A 135 14.75 -45.62 48.02
N THR A 136 15.27 -45.13 46.90
CA THR A 136 15.78 -43.75 46.75
C THR A 136 14.89 -43.00 45.78
N THR A 137 14.43 -41.81 46.16
CA THR A 137 13.75 -40.86 45.26
C THR A 137 14.75 -39.84 44.74
N SER A 138 14.49 -39.26 43.57
CA SER A 138 15.36 -38.25 42.95
C SER A 138 14.62 -36.95 42.68
N ARG A 139 15.26 -35.81 42.96
CA ARG A 139 14.76 -34.46 42.66
C ARG A 139 15.68 -33.81 41.62
N THR A 140 15.11 -33.23 40.56
CA THR A 140 15.85 -32.41 39.59
C THR A 140 15.39 -30.96 39.65
N VAL A 141 16.31 -30.03 39.91
CA VAL A 141 15.98 -28.60 40.13
C VAL A 141 17.15 -27.70 39.76
N SER A 142 16.92 -26.46 39.32
CA SER A 142 18.02 -25.50 39.10
C SER A 142 18.71 -25.12 40.42
N LEU A 143 19.94 -24.58 40.37
CA LEU A 143 20.59 -24.05 41.57
C LEU A 143 19.78 -22.89 42.16
N LEU A 144 19.24 -22.01 41.31
CA LEU A 144 18.44 -20.88 41.76
C LEU A 144 17.17 -21.32 42.50
N ASP A 145 16.40 -22.24 41.92
CA ASP A 145 15.20 -22.78 42.54
C ASP A 145 15.53 -23.54 43.83
N ALA A 146 16.61 -24.33 43.84
CA ALA A 146 17.05 -25.02 45.05
C ALA A 146 17.39 -24.04 46.18
N ALA A 147 17.98 -22.89 45.87
CA ALA A 147 18.28 -21.86 46.86
C ALA A 147 17.01 -21.12 47.34
N LEU A 148 16.07 -20.83 46.43
CA LEU A 148 14.79 -20.19 46.76
C LEU A 148 13.90 -21.09 47.65
N HIS A 149 13.92 -22.39 47.41
CA HIS A 149 13.18 -23.34 48.22
C HIS A 149 13.91 -23.78 49.50
N ASN A 150 15.19 -23.42 49.61
CA ASN A 150 16.04 -23.72 50.75
C ASN A 150 16.11 -25.23 51.06
N PHE A 151 16.78 -25.59 52.14
CA PHE A 151 16.94 -26.97 52.60
C PHE A 151 16.72 -27.04 54.11
N SER A 152 16.00 -28.06 54.58
CA SER A 152 15.88 -28.30 56.03
C SER A 152 17.18 -28.85 56.64
N ASN A 153 17.37 -28.67 57.94
CA ASN A 153 18.59 -29.09 58.63
C ASN A 153 18.78 -30.61 58.57
N ASN A 154 17.67 -31.37 58.63
CA ASN A 154 17.64 -32.83 58.67
C ASN A 154 17.56 -33.51 57.29
N GLU A 155 17.62 -32.77 56.18
CA GLU A 155 17.72 -33.33 54.84
C GLU A 155 19.10 -33.95 54.59
N THR A 156 19.13 -35.18 54.10
CA THR A 156 20.37 -35.90 53.77
C THR A 156 20.27 -36.48 52.37
N PHE A 157 21.34 -36.35 51.59
CA PHE A 157 21.38 -36.81 50.20
C PHE A 157 22.41 -37.93 50.01
N HIS A 158 22.11 -38.84 49.08
CA HIS A 158 23.02 -39.91 48.70
C HIS A 158 24.26 -39.32 47.99
N PRO A 159 25.46 -39.93 48.14
CA PRO A 159 26.68 -39.48 47.45
C PRO A 159 26.59 -39.37 45.92
N ASP A 160 25.66 -40.11 45.31
CA ASP A 160 25.40 -40.09 43.86
C ASP A 160 24.68 -38.83 43.37
N SER A 161 24.23 -37.96 44.29
CA SER A 161 23.61 -36.67 43.95
C SER A 161 24.58 -35.80 43.17
N GLU A 162 24.17 -35.21 42.03
CA GLU A 162 25.08 -34.52 41.12
C GLU A 162 24.67 -33.11 40.69
N PHE A 163 25.65 -32.34 40.23
CA PHE A 163 25.42 -31.15 39.42
C PHE A 163 25.31 -31.54 37.94
N ILE A 164 24.28 -31.07 37.25
CA ILE A 164 23.94 -31.48 35.88
C ILE A 164 23.58 -30.27 35.01
N SER A 165 23.58 -30.46 33.69
CA SER A 165 22.93 -29.53 32.75
C SER A 165 21.41 -29.55 32.93
N ARG A 166 20.72 -28.53 32.42
CA ARG A 166 19.26 -28.58 32.26
C ARG A 166 18.88 -29.87 31.48
N PRO A 167 17.99 -30.72 32.00
CA PRO A 167 17.53 -31.89 31.27
C PRO A 167 16.77 -31.51 30.00
N ASP A 168 16.87 -32.34 28.95
CA ASP A 168 16.03 -32.22 27.76
C ASP A 168 14.60 -32.76 28.02
N GLU A 169 13.71 -32.65 27.02
CA GLU A 169 12.33 -33.16 27.09
C GLU A 169 12.23 -34.68 27.36
N ARG A 170 13.32 -35.42 27.15
CA ARG A 170 13.42 -36.87 27.41
C ARG A 170 14.09 -37.17 28.75
N GLY A 171 14.43 -36.14 29.52
CA GLY A 171 15.08 -36.25 30.81
C GLY A 171 16.59 -36.55 30.75
N HIS A 172 17.23 -36.45 29.58
CA HIS A 172 18.68 -36.62 29.46
C HIS A 172 19.43 -35.38 29.91
N PHE A 173 20.58 -35.57 30.54
CA PHE A 173 21.44 -34.50 31.02
C PHE A 173 22.91 -34.89 30.98
N VAL A 174 23.78 -33.89 31.09
CA VAL A 174 25.24 -34.07 31.22
C VAL A 174 25.65 -33.71 32.64
N ILE A 175 26.49 -34.54 33.28
CA ILE A 175 27.06 -34.23 34.59
C ILE A 175 28.07 -33.09 34.46
N LYS A 176 27.85 -32.00 35.21
CA LYS A 176 28.78 -30.89 35.34
C LYS A 176 29.84 -31.23 36.38
N ARG A 177 31.12 -31.01 36.05
CA ARG A 177 32.26 -31.30 36.94
C ARG A 177 32.42 -30.25 38.05
N LEU A 178 31.40 -30.04 38.89
CA LEU A 178 31.40 -29.01 39.94
C LEU A 178 31.70 -29.55 41.35
N LYS A 179 31.50 -30.84 41.60
CA LYS A 179 31.72 -31.47 42.93
C LYS A 179 33.10 -31.25 43.54
N HIS A 180 34.13 -31.07 42.72
CA HIS A 180 35.50 -30.80 43.20
C HIS A 180 35.67 -29.38 43.77
N LYS A 181 34.78 -28.44 43.42
CA LYS A 181 34.75 -27.06 43.94
C LYS A 181 33.69 -26.86 45.02
N LEU A 182 32.55 -27.54 44.88
CA LEU A 182 31.37 -27.36 45.72
C LEU A 182 30.67 -28.71 45.91
N SER A 183 30.60 -29.20 47.15
CA SER A 183 29.79 -30.38 47.48
C SER A 183 28.30 -30.03 47.62
N ILE A 184 27.44 -31.04 47.56
CA ILE A 184 25.99 -30.87 47.78
C ILE A 184 25.71 -30.34 49.19
N ASP A 185 26.41 -30.82 50.22
CA ASP A 185 26.26 -30.33 51.60
C ASP A 185 26.76 -28.89 51.78
N GLN A 186 27.82 -28.52 51.06
CA GLN A 186 28.31 -27.12 51.05
C GLN A 186 27.29 -26.21 50.36
N PHE A 187 26.69 -26.64 49.24
CA PHE A 187 25.62 -25.89 48.59
C PHE A 187 24.38 -25.77 49.47
N LYS A 188 23.95 -26.87 50.10
CA LYS A 188 22.87 -26.88 51.10
C LYS A 188 23.14 -25.86 52.22
N SER A 189 24.35 -25.87 52.78
CA SER A 189 24.75 -24.96 53.85
C SER A 189 24.74 -23.50 53.38
N LEU A 190 25.21 -23.25 52.15
CA LEU A 190 25.18 -21.93 51.53
C LEU A 190 23.74 -21.39 51.41
N CYS A 191 22.81 -22.20 50.90
CA CYS A 191 21.41 -21.78 50.75
C CYS A 191 20.77 -21.42 52.09
N ARG A 192 21.01 -22.24 53.12
CA ARG A 192 20.53 -21.98 54.49
C ARG A 192 21.10 -20.70 55.07
N GLU A 193 22.37 -20.42 54.83
CA GLU A 193 23.06 -19.22 55.32
C GLU A 193 22.60 -17.95 54.59
N LEU A 194 22.48 -18.01 53.26
CA LEU A 194 22.00 -16.88 52.46
C LEU A 194 20.55 -16.52 52.83
N ASN A 195 19.74 -17.53 53.17
CA ASN A 195 18.33 -17.40 53.55
C ASN A 195 17.58 -16.43 52.61
N ILE A 196 17.73 -16.67 51.31
CA ILE A 196 17.20 -15.78 50.26
C ILE A 196 15.68 -15.59 50.43
N GLY A 197 14.97 -16.63 50.85
CA GLY A 197 13.55 -16.55 51.18
C GLY A 197 13.20 -15.51 52.25
N ALA A 198 13.92 -15.47 53.38
CA ALA A 198 13.68 -14.44 54.40
C ALA A 198 13.98 -13.03 53.87
N ARG A 199 15.10 -12.87 53.14
CA ARG A 199 15.50 -11.58 52.57
C ARG A 199 14.48 -11.05 51.57
N TYR A 200 13.95 -11.93 50.71
CA TYR A 200 12.93 -11.55 49.74
C TYR A 200 11.60 -11.19 50.41
N GLN A 201 11.20 -11.92 51.45
CA GLN A 201 10.02 -11.56 52.24
C GLN A 201 10.16 -10.22 52.95
N GLU A 202 11.36 -9.85 53.40
CA GLU A 202 11.65 -8.54 53.98
C GLU A 202 11.57 -7.43 52.93
N HIS A 203 12.20 -7.63 51.77
CA HIS A 203 12.09 -6.74 50.60
C HIS A 203 10.63 -6.43 50.23
N LEU A 204 9.77 -7.46 50.13
CA LEU A 204 8.35 -7.26 49.85
C LEU A 204 7.62 -6.48 50.94
N LYS A 205 7.94 -6.70 52.21
CA LYS A 205 7.30 -5.98 53.33
C LYS A 205 7.73 -4.51 53.34
N GLU A 206 9.01 -4.23 53.17
CA GLU A 206 9.52 -2.86 53.13
C GLU A 206 8.87 -2.06 51.99
N PHE A 207 8.69 -2.69 50.84
CA PHE A 207 8.09 -2.06 49.67
C PHE A 207 6.56 -1.92 49.77
N LEU A 208 5.84 -3.01 50.05
CA LEU A 208 4.38 -3.05 50.00
C LEU A 208 3.68 -2.63 51.30
N LEU A 209 4.36 -2.79 52.44
CA LEU A 209 3.90 -2.39 53.78
C LEU A 209 4.74 -1.23 54.31
N SER A 210 5.06 -0.27 53.44
CA SER A 210 5.85 0.92 53.81
C SER A 210 5.28 1.59 55.06
N THR A 211 6.16 1.92 56.01
CA THR A 211 5.80 2.69 57.21
C THR A 211 5.43 4.14 56.91
N ASN A 212 5.63 4.59 55.66
CA ASN A 212 5.18 5.90 55.18
C ASN A 212 3.69 5.83 54.76
N PRO A 213 2.77 6.48 55.50
CA PRO A 213 1.35 6.42 55.21
C PRO A 213 0.97 7.02 53.86
N VAL A 214 1.75 7.99 53.35
CA VAL A 214 1.49 8.63 52.05
C VAL A 214 1.78 7.64 50.92
N ALA A 215 2.91 6.95 50.97
CA ALA A 215 3.28 5.95 49.96
C ALA A 215 2.30 4.77 49.93
N SER A 216 1.93 4.25 51.10
CA SER A 216 0.97 3.14 51.22
C SER A 216 -0.43 3.53 50.71
N ASN A 217 -0.92 4.72 51.07
CA ASN A 217 -2.22 5.21 50.57
C ASN A 217 -2.20 5.50 49.07
N TYR A 218 -1.08 6.00 48.53
CA TYR A 218 -0.92 6.23 47.10
C TYR A 218 -0.95 4.93 46.31
N LEU A 219 -0.20 3.90 46.73
CA LEU A 219 -0.21 2.58 46.09
C LEU A 219 -1.62 1.97 46.09
N ARG A 220 -2.32 2.03 47.24
CA ARG A 220 -3.71 1.58 47.34
C ARG A 220 -4.63 2.33 46.37
N TYR A 221 -4.50 3.66 46.30
CA TYR A 221 -5.31 4.48 45.41
C TYR A 221 -5.10 4.10 43.93
N ILE A 222 -3.85 4.02 43.46
CA ILE A 222 -3.57 3.74 42.04
C ILE A 222 -3.99 2.32 41.64
N VAL A 223 -3.81 1.33 42.53
CA VAL A 223 -4.23 -0.06 42.28
C VAL A 223 -5.76 -0.15 42.21
N ILE A 224 -6.49 0.50 43.13
CA ILE A 224 -7.96 0.54 43.08
C ILE A 224 -8.44 1.21 41.79
N ARG A 225 -7.83 2.33 41.39
CA ARG A 225 -8.20 3.04 40.15
C ARG A 225 -7.96 2.19 38.91
N ASN A 226 -6.87 1.42 38.86
CA ASN A 226 -6.60 0.47 37.79
C ASN A 226 -7.66 -0.65 37.72
N GLN A 227 -8.04 -1.23 38.87
CA GLN A 227 -9.09 -2.25 38.94
C GLN A 227 -10.45 -1.72 38.46
N GLN A 228 -10.81 -0.49 38.87
CA GLN A 228 -12.03 0.18 38.43
C GLN A 228 -12.04 0.41 36.92
N SER A 229 -10.94 0.90 36.34
CA SER A 229 -10.85 1.09 34.89
C SER A 229 -10.91 -0.22 34.11
N ALA A 230 -10.30 -1.29 34.63
CA ALA A 230 -10.36 -2.61 34.01
C ALA A 230 -11.78 -3.19 34.00
N LEU A 231 -12.53 -3.06 35.11
CA LEU A 231 -13.95 -3.45 35.15
C LEU A 231 -14.80 -2.60 34.19
N LYS A 232 -14.52 -1.30 34.07
CA LYS A 232 -15.24 -0.42 33.15
C LYS A 232 -15.08 -0.86 31.69
N VAL A 233 -13.85 -1.18 31.27
CA VAL A 233 -13.57 -1.76 29.94
C VAL A 233 -14.30 -3.09 29.76
N ALA A 234 -14.20 -4.00 30.75
CA ALA A 234 -14.89 -5.28 30.71
C ALA A 234 -16.41 -5.14 30.53
N ALA A 235 -17.04 -4.18 31.22
CA ALA A 235 -18.47 -3.89 31.08
C ALA A 235 -18.84 -3.37 29.69
N GLN A 236 -18.04 -2.47 29.14
CA GLN A 236 -18.26 -1.94 27.79
C GLN A 236 -18.14 -3.04 26.73
N MET A 237 -17.13 -3.90 26.84
CA MET A 237 -16.94 -5.04 25.94
C MET A 237 -18.06 -6.07 26.09
N ALA A 238 -18.47 -6.37 27.31
CA ALA A 238 -19.56 -7.31 27.58
C ALA A 238 -20.89 -6.82 27.00
N LEU A 239 -21.19 -5.51 27.07
CA LEU A 239 -22.36 -4.92 26.45
C LEU A 239 -22.31 -5.06 24.92
N MET A 240 -21.15 -4.82 24.30
CA MET A 240 -20.97 -4.95 22.84
C MET A 240 -21.06 -6.41 22.37
N LYS A 241 -20.66 -7.37 23.22
CA LYS A 241 -20.77 -8.81 22.95
C LYS A 241 -22.15 -9.39 23.30
N SER A 242 -23.04 -8.59 23.88
CA SER A 242 -24.31 -9.05 24.47
C SER A 242 -24.12 -10.08 25.59
N ASP A 243 -22.96 -10.10 26.25
CA ASP A 243 -22.71 -10.90 27.46
C ASP A 243 -23.42 -10.29 28.69
N ILE A 244 -23.77 -9.00 28.62
CA ILE A 244 -24.65 -8.30 29.55
C ILE A 244 -25.66 -7.43 28.79
N ASP A 245 -26.80 -7.15 29.40
CA ASP A 245 -27.76 -6.16 28.90
C ASP A 245 -27.45 -4.73 29.40
N GLN A 246 -28.20 -3.73 28.89
CA GLN A 246 -28.01 -2.32 29.29
C GLN A 246 -28.25 -2.10 30.79
N GLN A 247 -29.19 -2.82 31.41
CA GLN A 247 -29.50 -2.66 32.83
C GLN A 247 -28.38 -3.21 33.71
N ALA A 248 -27.81 -4.35 33.34
CA ALA A 248 -26.62 -4.93 33.96
C ALA A 248 -25.39 -4.02 33.78
N TYR A 249 -25.23 -3.40 32.62
CA TYR A 249 -24.20 -2.37 32.41
C TYR A 249 -24.38 -1.18 33.37
N ASP A 250 -25.61 -0.67 33.52
CA ASP A 250 -25.91 0.45 34.42
C ASP A 250 -25.65 0.09 35.90
N VAL A 251 -25.88 -1.17 36.29
CA VAL A 251 -25.52 -1.69 37.62
C VAL A 251 -24.02 -1.63 37.85
N VAL A 252 -23.20 -2.00 36.85
CA VAL A 252 -21.74 -1.92 36.95
C VAL A 252 -21.24 -0.47 36.96
N GLN A 253 -21.84 0.42 36.16
CA GLN A 253 -21.52 1.86 36.25
C GLN A 253 -21.86 2.42 37.63
N GLY A 254 -23.05 2.10 38.16
CA GLY A 254 -23.45 2.48 39.52
C GLY A 254 -22.50 1.94 40.59
N MET A 255 -21.98 0.71 40.41
CA MET A 255 -20.96 0.12 41.30
C MET A 255 -19.63 0.88 41.24
N LEU A 256 -19.26 1.44 40.09
CA LEU A 256 -18.05 2.25 39.95
C LEU A 256 -18.21 3.66 40.56
N ASP A 257 -19.43 4.21 40.53
CA ASP A 257 -19.75 5.55 41.02
C ASP A 257 -20.07 5.60 42.53
N ASP A 258 -21.11 4.89 42.98
CA ASP A 258 -21.55 4.79 44.38
C ASP A 258 -22.19 3.42 44.67
N PRO A 259 -21.39 2.42 45.11
CA PRO A 259 -21.85 1.06 45.39
C PRO A 259 -23.03 0.96 46.37
N SER A 260 -23.23 1.97 47.23
CA SER A 260 -24.24 1.93 48.30
C SER A 260 -25.67 2.14 47.81
N LYS A 261 -25.86 2.65 46.58
CA LYS A 261 -27.17 3.00 46.01
C LYS A 261 -27.59 2.12 44.83
N VAL A 262 -26.80 1.11 44.51
CA VAL A 262 -27.00 0.31 43.30
C VAL A 262 -28.17 -0.66 43.49
N GLN A 263 -29.09 -0.64 42.52
CA GLN A 263 -30.19 -1.59 42.45
C GLN A 263 -30.18 -2.33 41.12
N TRP A 264 -30.46 -3.63 41.15
CA TRP A 264 -30.67 -4.46 39.98
C TRP A 264 -32.07 -5.06 40.05
N ASN A 265 -32.91 -4.79 39.05
CA ASN A 265 -34.32 -5.18 39.05
C ASN A 265 -35.10 -4.71 40.29
N GLY A 266 -34.82 -3.49 40.75
CA GLY A 266 -35.47 -2.88 41.92
C GLY A 266 -35.05 -3.46 43.28
N LYS A 267 -34.03 -4.34 43.31
CA LYS A 267 -33.48 -4.93 44.52
C LYS A 267 -32.06 -4.42 44.76
N ALA A 268 -31.69 -4.25 46.02
CA ALA A 268 -30.30 -3.97 46.38
C ALA A 268 -29.37 -5.08 45.87
N VAL A 269 -28.13 -4.76 45.53
CA VAL A 269 -27.14 -5.76 45.08
C VAL A 269 -26.16 -6.09 46.20
N GLY A 270 -25.76 -7.36 46.27
CA GLY A 270 -24.69 -7.86 47.13
C GLY A 270 -23.49 -8.30 46.32
N TYR A 271 -22.30 -8.16 46.91
CA TYR A 271 -21.02 -8.58 46.33
C TYR A 271 -20.47 -9.79 47.08
N TYR A 272 -20.05 -10.81 46.33
CA TYR A 272 -19.66 -12.11 46.87
C TYR A 272 -18.35 -12.62 46.27
N THR A 273 -17.53 -13.29 47.09
CA THR A 273 -16.36 -14.05 46.63
C THR A 273 -16.74 -15.49 46.30
N LEU A 274 -16.07 -16.10 45.33
CA LEU A 274 -16.22 -17.50 44.94
C LEU A 274 -15.22 -18.41 45.67
N SER A 275 -15.68 -19.59 46.11
CA SER A 275 -14.81 -20.69 46.53
C SER A 275 -15.15 -21.95 45.75
N MET A 276 -14.14 -22.78 45.48
CA MET A 276 -14.27 -24.04 44.74
C MET A 276 -13.39 -25.10 45.41
N MET A 277 -13.93 -26.30 45.68
CA MET A 277 -13.23 -27.39 46.39
C MET A 277 -12.51 -26.92 47.66
N ASP A 278 -13.25 -26.21 48.53
CA ASP A 278 -12.76 -25.63 49.80
C ASP A 278 -11.63 -24.59 49.66
N THR A 279 -11.31 -24.16 48.43
CA THR A 279 -10.32 -23.13 48.13
C THR A 279 -11.03 -21.81 47.83
N ARG A 280 -10.74 -20.76 48.60
CA ARG A 280 -11.22 -19.40 48.30
C ARG A 280 -10.43 -18.81 47.13
N LEU A 281 -11.15 -18.35 46.10
CA LEU A 281 -10.55 -17.73 44.92
C LEU A 281 -10.42 -16.21 45.14
N VAL A 282 -9.22 -15.68 44.96
CA VAL A 282 -8.90 -14.26 45.23
C VAL A 282 -9.05 -13.44 43.95
N GLY A 283 -9.97 -12.47 43.93
CA GLY A 283 -10.17 -11.52 42.83
C GLY A 283 -11.39 -11.76 41.95
N ILE A 284 -12.09 -12.90 42.09
CA ILE A 284 -13.37 -13.15 41.41
C ILE A 284 -14.52 -12.55 42.23
N VAL A 285 -15.35 -11.72 41.59
CA VAL A 285 -16.49 -11.04 42.23
C VAL A 285 -17.79 -11.45 41.56
N LEU A 286 -18.74 -11.92 42.36
CA LEU A 286 -20.12 -12.16 41.92
C LEU A 286 -21.03 -11.04 42.42
N ILE A 287 -21.83 -10.47 41.51
CA ILE A 287 -22.84 -9.45 41.80
C ILE A 287 -24.20 -10.12 41.73
N ILE A 288 -24.92 -10.11 42.85
CA ILE A 288 -26.17 -10.87 43.01
C ILE A 288 -27.24 -9.96 43.65
N PRO A 289 -28.47 -9.89 43.10
CA PRO A 289 -29.58 -9.17 43.76
C PRO A 289 -29.90 -9.77 45.13
N GLU A 290 -30.06 -8.93 46.16
CA GLU A 290 -30.46 -9.35 47.50
C GLU A 290 -31.91 -9.86 47.54
N SER A 291 -32.14 -10.93 48.30
CA SER A 291 -33.46 -11.53 48.56
C SER A 291 -34.27 -11.88 47.31
N ALA A 292 -34.14 -13.13 46.85
CA ALA A 292 -35.09 -13.72 45.93
C ALA A 292 -35.44 -15.15 46.34
N SER A 293 -36.73 -15.40 46.44
CA SER A 293 -37.29 -16.75 46.53
C SER A 293 -37.29 -17.37 45.12
N GLY A 294 -36.14 -17.82 44.62
CA GLY A 294 -36.00 -18.47 43.30
C GLY A 294 -34.63 -18.29 42.64
N PRO A 295 -34.41 -18.88 41.44
CA PRO A 295 -33.21 -18.65 40.65
C PRO A 295 -33.08 -17.16 40.30
N VAL A 296 -31.96 -16.55 40.68
CA VAL A 296 -31.65 -15.15 40.34
C VAL A 296 -30.58 -15.08 39.28
N PRO A 297 -30.65 -14.07 38.39
CA PRO A 297 -29.53 -13.77 37.52
C PRO A 297 -28.33 -13.37 38.38
N ILE A 298 -27.14 -13.76 37.93
CA ILE A 298 -25.89 -13.38 38.54
C ILE A 298 -24.98 -12.76 37.50
N MET A 299 -24.22 -11.73 37.87
CA MET A 299 -23.09 -11.28 37.07
C MET A 299 -21.80 -11.79 37.70
N ALA A 300 -20.96 -12.43 36.89
CA ALA A 300 -19.63 -12.86 37.30
C ALA A 300 -18.59 -11.94 36.66
N TYR A 301 -17.80 -11.28 37.49
CA TYR A 301 -16.58 -10.59 37.08
C TYR A 301 -15.38 -11.50 37.37
N VAL A 302 -14.76 -11.99 36.30
CA VAL A 302 -13.54 -12.79 36.34
C VAL A 302 -12.45 -11.96 35.66
N PRO A 303 -11.61 -11.24 36.42
CA PRO A 303 -10.70 -10.25 35.86
C PRO A 303 -9.79 -10.83 34.77
N HIS A 304 -9.81 -10.23 33.57
CA HIS A 304 -8.97 -10.60 32.43
C HIS A 304 -9.26 -11.98 31.83
N ASP A 305 -10.46 -12.51 32.03
CA ASP A 305 -10.89 -13.76 31.41
C ASP A 305 -10.79 -13.69 29.89
N PRO A 306 -10.16 -14.67 29.22
CA PRO A 306 -9.95 -14.62 27.78
C PRO A 306 -11.27 -14.64 26.98
N GLU A 307 -12.33 -15.20 27.56
CA GLU A 307 -13.63 -15.31 26.89
C GLU A 307 -14.66 -14.31 27.42
N HIS A 308 -14.82 -14.23 28.75
CA HIS A 308 -15.91 -13.55 29.43
C HIS A 308 -15.43 -12.79 30.69
N PRO A 309 -14.70 -11.66 30.57
CA PRO A 309 -14.27 -10.88 31.73
C PRO A 309 -15.42 -10.47 32.65
N LEU A 310 -16.57 -10.14 32.06
CA LEU A 310 -17.82 -9.88 32.73
C LEU A 310 -18.96 -10.51 31.94
N LYS A 311 -19.81 -11.29 32.61
CA LYS A 311 -20.99 -11.91 31.98
C LYS A 311 -22.16 -12.06 32.93
N GLN A 312 -23.35 -11.87 32.39
CA GLN A 312 -24.63 -12.11 33.06
C GLN A 312 -25.09 -13.53 32.74
N TYR A 313 -25.40 -14.29 33.79
CA TYR A 313 -25.95 -15.64 33.71
C TYR A 313 -27.37 -15.66 34.25
N PRO A 314 -28.28 -16.45 33.64
CA PRO A 314 -29.65 -16.59 34.14
C PRO A 314 -29.75 -17.17 35.55
N SER A 315 -28.75 -17.97 35.97
CA SER A 315 -28.67 -18.55 37.31
C SER A 315 -27.24 -18.91 37.69
N SER A 316 -27.01 -19.21 38.98
CA SER A 316 -25.73 -19.74 39.45
C SER A 316 -25.37 -21.09 38.82
N LEU A 317 -26.35 -21.90 38.41
CA LEU A 317 -26.11 -23.19 37.76
C LEU A 317 -25.46 -23.03 36.39
N GLU A 318 -25.94 -22.06 35.60
CA GLU A 318 -25.41 -21.76 34.26
C GLU A 318 -23.98 -21.21 34.35
N PHE A 319 -23.71 -20.33 35.31
CA PHE A 319 -22.34 -19.87 35.57
C PHE A 319 -21.40 -21.03 35.95
N MET A 320 -21.83 -21.92 36.85
CA MET A 320 -21.02 -23.07 37.24
C MET A 320 -20.76 -24.02 36.06
N ALA A 321 -21.76 -24.21 35.18
CA ALA A 321 -21.61 -25.02 33.98
C ALA A 321 -20.59 -24.40 33.01
N GLU A 322 -20.67 -23.08 32.78
CA GLU A 322 -19.72 -22.37 31.91
C GLU A 322 -18.29 -22.40 32.46
N LEU A 323 -18.10 -22.07 33.74
CA LEU A 323 -16.78 -22.14 34.37
C LEU A 323 -16.21 -23.57 34.34
N THR A 324 -17.06 -24.59 34.51
CA THR A 324 -16.64 -25.99 34.37
C THR A 324 -16.22 -26.33 32.94
N ARG A 325 -16.90 -25.77 31.93
CA ARG A 325 -16.53 -25.94 30.52
C ARG A 325 -15.16 -25.31 30.25
N GLN A 326 -14.96 -24.06 30.67
CA GLN A 326 -13.68 -23.34 30.51
C GLN A 326 -12.52 -24.09 31.19
N LEU A 327 -12.72 -24.60 32.41
CA LEU A 327 -11.70 -25.39 33.13
C LEU A 327 -11.36 -26.74 32.48
N ARG A 328 -12.16 -27.24 31.54
CA ARG A 328 -11.87 -28.44 30.75
C ARG A 328 -11.11 -28.16 29.46
N ASP A 329 -11.10 -26.92 28.98
CA ASP A 329 -10.52 -26.57 27.69
C ASP A 329 -8.98 -26.65 27.77
N VAL A 330 -8.39 -27.62 27.07
CA VAL A 330 -6.93 -27.82 26.98
C VAL A 330 -6.52 -27.73 25.51
N PRO A 331 -6.08 -26.57 25.00
CA PRO A 331 -5.38 -26.49 23.73
C PRO A 331 -3.85 -26.57 23.93
N ALA A 332 -3.17 -27.01 22.88
CA ALA A 332 -1.77 -27.45 22.84
C ALA A 332 -0.68 -26.36 23.05
N SER A 333 -0.94 -25.22 23.70
CA SER A 333 0.14 -24.26 24.07
C SER A 333 -0.10 -23.35 25.27
N LYS A 334 -1.35 -23.06 25.69
CA LYS A 334 -1.70 -22.40 26.98
C LYS A 334 -3.10 -22.83 27.42
N SER A 335 -3.26 -23.46 28.58
CA SER A 335 -4.57 -23.95 29.06
C SER A 335 -5.31 -22.88 29.86
N TYR A 336 -6.65 -22.87 29.84
CA TYR A 336 -7.45 -21.96 30.70
C TYR A 336 -7.10 -22.13 32.18
N GLN A 337 -6.72 -23.35 32.60
CA GLN A 337 -6.24 -23.65 33.95
C GLN A 337 -4.98 -22.86 34.33
N GLN A 338 -4.07 -22.57 33.37
CA GLN A 338 -2.88 -21.76 33.60
C GLN A 338 -3.28 -20.32 33.96
N TYR A 339 -4.16 -19.70 33.18
CA TYR A 339 -4.76 -18.40 33.49
C TYR A 339 -5.47 -18.44 34.86
N PHE A 340 -6.32 -19.43 35.09
CA PHE A 340 -7.12 -19.54 36.30
C PHE A 340 -6.29 -19.73 37.58
N SER A 341 -5.05 -20.23 37.46
CA SER A 341 -4.15 -20.46 38.58
C SER A 341 -3.82 -19.19 39.38
N GLN A 342 -3.95 -18.01 38.76
CA GLN A 342 -3.72 -16.72 39.41
C GLN A 342 -4.72 -16.44 40.54
N PHE A 343 -5.93 -17.00 40.48
CA PHE A 343 -6.94 -16.83 41.51
C PHE A 343 -6.75 -17.78 42.71
N VAL A 344 -5.93 -18.81 42.54
CA VAL A 344 -5.69 -19.86 43.53
C VAL A 344 -4.48 -19.49 44.41
N PRO A 345 -4.60 -19.51 45.76
CA PRO A 345 -3.45 -19.36 46.67
C PRO A 345 -2.33 -20.34 46.34
N HIS A 346 -1.07 -19.89 46.32
CA HIS A 346 0.06 -20.71 45.86
C HIS A 346 0.20 -21.99 46.69
N GLU A 347 0.02 -21.91 48.02
CA GLU A 347 0.03 -23.05 48.95
C GLU A 347 -0.91 -24.19 48.54
N GLN A 348 -2.08 -23.86 48.00
CA GLN A 348 -3.15 -24.82 47.70
C GLN A 348 -3.17 -25.25 46.23
N ARG A 349 -2.40 -24.57 45.36
CA ARG A 349 -2.49 -24.70 43.89
C ARG A 349 -2.31 -26.14 43.41
N GLY A 350 -1.33 -26.85 43.95
CA GLY A 350 -1.10 -28.26 43.61
C GLY A 350 -2.27 -29.18 43.96
N HIS A 351 -2.74 -29.10 45.20
CA HIS A 351 -3.88 -29.88 45.67
C HIS A 351 -5.16 -29.54 44.91
N PHE A 352 -5.35 -28.25 44.60
CA PHE A 352 -6.48 -27.75 43.85
C PHE A 352 -6.53 -28.34 42.44
N PHE A 353 -5.48 -28.20 41.63
CA PHE A 353 -5.50 -28.66 40.24
C PHE A 353 -5.42 -30.19 40.11
N ALA A 354 -4.70 -30.87 41.00
CA ALA A 354 -4.77 -32.33 41.08
C ALA A 354 -6.20 -32.81 41.41
N GLY A 355 -6.84 -32.14 42.39
CA GLY A 355 -8.24 -32.39 42.74
C GLY A 355 -9.23 -32.04 41.63
N LEU A 356 -8.95 -30.97 40.87
CA LEU A 356 -9.75 -30.54 39.73
C LEU A 356 -9.72 -31.60 38.63
N ASN A 357 -8.52 -31.95 38.16
CA ASN A 357 -8.35 -32.87 37.03
C ASN A 357 -8.91 -34.27 37.33
N ASN A 358 -8.72 -34.77 38.56
CA ASN A 358 -9.34 -36.02 39.02
C ASN A 358 -10.88 -36.00 39.00
N ARG A 359 -11.50 -34.82 39.07
CA ARG A 359 -12.97 -34.65 38.98
C ARG A 359 -13.43 -34.39 37.56
N LEU A 360 -12.62 -33.70 36.74
CA LEU A 360 -12.97 -33.32 35.37
C LEU A 360 -12.89 -34.48 34.37
N SER A 361 -11.94 -35.41 34.53
CA SER A 361 -11.76 -36.55 33.64
C SER A 361 -11.61 -37.87 34.40
N GLN A 362 -11.88 -38.98 33.71
CA GLN A 362 -11.65 -40.34 34.20
C GLN A 362 -11.05 -41.18 33.08
N ILE A 363 -10.13 -42.08 33.40
CA ILE A 363 -9.51 -42.98 32.43
C ILE A 363 -10.51 -44.09 32.10
N LYS A 364 -10.98 -44.15 30.85
CA LYS A 364 -11.86 -45.20 30.35
C LYS A 364 -11.23 -45.94 29.19
N TRP A 365 -11.56 -47.21 29.07
CA TRP A 365 -11.25 -47.99 27.88
C TRP A 365 -12.11 -47.50 26.69
N GLN A 366 -11.49 -47.30 25.53
CA GLN A 366 -12.15 -46.96 24.28
C GLN A 366 -11.60 -47.83 23.13
N PRO A 367 -12.45 -48.29 22.19
CA PRO A 367 -12.00 -49.05 21.03
C PRO A 367 -11.14 -48.17 20.10
N VAL A 368 -10.04 -48.74 19.57
CA VAL A 368 -9.12 -48.03 18.65
C VAL A 368 -9.64 -48.17 17.22
N PRO A 369 -9.91 -47.07 16.49
CA PRO A 369 -10.26 -47.14 15.07
C PRO A 369 -9.11 -47.76 14.26
N PRO A 370 -9.39 -48.56 13.20
CA PRO A 370 -8.36 -49.11 12.34
C PRO A 370 -7.42 -48.01 11.81
N GLY A 371 -6.11 -48.18 11.98
CA GLY A 371 -5.09 -47.21 11.52
C GLY A 371 -4.74 -46.09 12.51
N SER A 372 -5.33 -46.06 13.71
CA SER A 372 -5.02 -45.07 14.74
C SER A 372 -3.92 -45.54 15.70
N SER A 373 -2.99 -44.64 16.06
CA SER A 373 -1.94 -44.85 17.07
C SER A 373 -2.36 -44.48 18.50
N LEU A 374 -3.66 -44.20 18.74
CA LEU A 374 -4.15 -43.77 20.04
C LEU A 374 -4.18 -44.93 21.06
N PRO A 375 -3.89 -44.68 22.35
CA PRO A 375 -3.95 -45.72 23.39
C PRO A 375 -5.38 -46.21 23.61
N THR A 376 -5.54 -47.45 24.11
CA THR A 376 -6.84 -48.05 24.44
C THR A 376 -7.47 -47.47 25.70
N TRP A 377 -6.64 -46.93 26.61
CA TRP A 377 -7.08 -46.22 27.80
C TRP A 377 -6.93 -44.73 27.56
N ARG A 378 -8.04 -44.00 27.60
CA ARG A 378 -8.07 -42.56 27.30
C ARG A 378 -8.82 -41.80 28.38
N GLU A 379 -8.36 -40.61 28.67
CA GLU A 379 -9.11 -39.67 29.50
C GLU A 379 -10.45 -39.35 28.82
N THR A 380 -11.52 -39.48 29.59
CA THR A 380 -12.88 -39.20 29.15
C THR A 380 -13.50 -38.17 30.11
N PRO A 381 -14.03 -37.05 29.61
CA PRO A 381 -14.64 -36.03 30.45
C PRO A 381 -15.79 -36.57 31.30
N VAL A 382 -15.84 -36.16 32.57
CA VAL A 382 -16.99 -36.37 33.45
C VAL A 382 -18.02 -35.29 33.14
N ALA A 383 -19.25 -35.66 32.79
CA ALA A 383 -20.28 -34.71 32.32
C ALA A 383 -20.65 -33.63 33.36
N ASN A 384 -20.85 -34.02 34.62
CA ASN A 384 -21.25 -33.13 35.72
C ASN A 384 -20.34 -33.34 36.95
N PRO A 385 -19.11 -32.81 36.95
CA PRO A 385 -18.17 -32.96 38.04
C PRO A 385 -18.64 -32.15 39.25
N ASN A 386 -18.56 -32.73 40.45
CA ASN A 386 -18.84 -31.99 41.68
C ASN A 386 -17.60 -31.19 42.10
N LEU A 387 -17.56 -29.91 41.73
CA LEU A 387 -16.46 -28.99 42.07
C LEU A 387 -16.67 -28.22 43.38
N GLY A 388 -17.77 -28.44 44.10
CA GLY A 388 -17.97 -27.87 45.44
C GLY A 388 -17.95 -26.34 45.48
N PHE A 389 -18.75 -25.68 44.62
CA PHE A 389 -18.84 -24.22 44.58
C PHE A 389 -19.57 -23.66 45.81
N SER A 390 -19.04 -22.58 46.37
CA SER A 390 -19.72 -21.81 47.42
C SER A 390 -19.39 -20.32 47.31
N VAL A 391 -20.25 -19.47 47.90
CA VAL A 391 -20.12 -18.01 47.85
C VAL A 391 -20.10 -17.41 49.26
N SER A 392 -19.37 -16.32 49.45
CA SER A 392 -19.31 -15.59 50.73
C SER A 392 -19.44 -14.09 50.51
N ARG A 393 -20.27 -13.42 51.31
CA ARG A 393 -20.52 -11.97 51.17
C ARG A 393 -19.32 -11.15 51.65
N ILE A 394 -18.94 -10.14 50.87
CA ILE A 394 -17.68 -9.38 51.05
C ILE A 394 -17.60 -8.56 52.37
N ASN A 395 -18.70 -8.38 53.13
CA ASN A 395 -18.72 -7.62 54.40
C ASN A 395 -19.26 -8.39 55.62
N ALA A 396 -19.36 -9.74 55.55
CA ALA A 396 -19.94 -10.55 56.63
C ALA A 396 -18.93 -11.08 57.68
N ASN A 397 -17.62 -10.92 57.46
CA ASN A 397 -16.56 -11.50 58.30
C ASN A 397 -15.90 -10.47 59.24
N ARG A 398 -15.46 -10.92 60.44
CA ARG A 398 -14.76 -10.08 61.44
C ARG A 398 -13.47 -9.41 60.92
N GLU A 399 -12.81 -9.96 59.90
CA GLU A 399 -11.65 -9.34 59.24
C GLU A 399 -12.03 -8.11 58.39
N ALA A 400 -13.29 -8.00 57.94
CA ALA A 400 -13.83 -6.88 57.17
C ALA A 400 -14.16 -5.65 58.03
N ALA A 401 -14.05 -5.73 59.36
CA ALA A 401 -14.33 -4.60 60.26
C ALA A 401 -13.39 -3.39 60.04
N SER A 402 -12.30 -3.56 59.28
CA SER A 402 -11.33 -2.50 58.92
C SER A 402 -11.45 -1.97 57.48
N ALA A 403 -12.17 -2.67 56.59
CA ALA A 403 -12.33 -2.28 55.18
C ALA A 403 -13.78 -1.83 54.95
N THR A 404 -13.97 -0.54 54.68
CA THR A 404 -15.31 0.10 54.60
C THR A 404 -16.03 -0.09 53.27
N ASP A 405 -15.37 -0.63 52.23
CA ASP A 405 -15.92 -0.82 50.88
C ASP A 405 -15.29 -2.01 50.12
N LEU A 406 -15.93 -2.40 49.00
CA LEU A 406 -15.55 -3.53 48.13
C LEU A 406 -14.11 -3.43 47.60
N TRP A 407 -13.72 -2.25 47.12
CA TRP A 407 -12.43 -2.02 46.48
C TRP A 407 -11.27 -2.13 47.48
N SER A 408 -11.49 -1.62 48.68
CA SER A 408 -10.59 -1.73 49.82
C SER A 408 -10.39 -3.17 50.26
N TYR A 409 -11.48 -3.96 50.26
CA TYR A 409 -11.41 -5.38 50.53
C TYR A 409 -10.58 -6.12 49.47
N ASP A 410 -10.87 -5.91 48.18
CA ASP A 410 -10.16 -6.60 47.10
C ASP A 410 -8.66 -6.26 47.08
N TYR A 411 -8.30 -4.99 47.27
CA TYR A 411 -6.90 -4.55 47.45
C TYR A 411 -6.22 -5.33 48.58
N GLN A 412 -6.85 -5.42 49.75
CA GLN A 412 -6.27 -6.10 50.91
C GLN A 412 -6.11 -7.61 50.67
N GLN A 413 -7.08 -8.26 50.02
CA GLN A 413 -6.98 -9.69 49.69
C GLN A 413 -5.84 -9.97 48.71
N LYS A 414 -5.68 -9.11 47.68
CA LYS A 414 -4.57 -9.19 46.74
C LYS A 414 -3.21 -8.95 47.43
N LEU A 415 -3.12 -7.96 48.32
CA LEU A 415 -1.92 -7.72 49.13
C LEU A 415 -1.55 -8.92 49.98
N ASN A 416 -2.53 -9.50 50.68
CA ASN A 416 -2.35 -10.70 51.49
C ASN A 416 -1.89 -11.87 50.63
N LYS A 417 -2.46 -12.04 49.45
CA LYS A 417 -2.05 -13.08 48.49
C LYS A 417 -0.59 -12.91 48.05
N ILE A 418 -0.16 -11.70 47.69
CA ILE A 418 1.24 -11.40 47.33
C ILE A 418 2.19 -11.86 48.45
N LEU A 419 1.91 -11.44 49.68
CA LEU A 419 2.76 -11.74 50.84
C LEU A 419 2.73 -13.22 51.24
N ASN A 420 1.59 -13.90 51.09
CA ASN A 420 1.45 -15.31 51.42
C ASN A 420 2.08 -16.21 50.35
N ASP A 421 1.85 -15.92 49.07
CA ASP A 421 2.44 -16.67 47.96
C ASP A 421 3.97 -16.54 47.97
N ALA A 422 4.51 -15.35 48.30
CA ALA A 422 5.93 -15.13 48.46
C ALA A 422 6.60 -16.11 49.46
N ARG A 423 5.89 -16.47 50.54
CA ARG A 423 6.40 -17.37 51.58
C ARG A 423 6.52 -18.81 51.11
N GLU A 424 5.68 -19.21 50.16
CA GLU A 424 5.72 -20.56 49.57
C GLU A 424 6.70 -20.64 48.39
N ILE A 425 6.92 -19.54 47.67
CA ILE A 425 7.88 -19.49 46.55
C ILE A 425 9.32 -19.29 47.07
N ALA A 426 9.53 -18.35 48.00
CA ALA A 426 10.83 -18.02 48.58
C ALA A 426 10.85 -18.41 50.07
N ILE A 427 11.27 -19.66 50.31
CA ILE A 427 11.20 -20.34 51.61
C ILE A 427 12.34 -19.89 52.52
N SER A 428 11.99 -19.43 53.73
CA SER A 428 12.98 -19.10 54.75
C SER A 428 13.56 -20.36 55.38
N THR A 429 14.77 -20.26 55.93
CA THR A 429 15.42 -21.38 56.63
C THR A 429 14.57 -21.93 57.78
N GLU A 430 13.93 -21.04 58.54
CA GLU A 430 13.03 -21.40 59.64
C GLU A 430 11.75 -22.08 59.13
N TYR A 431 11.25 -21.66 57.96
CA TYR A 431 10.10 -22.30 57.33
C TYR A 431 10.45 -23.70 56.80
N ALA A 432 11.61 -23.87 56.17
CA ALA A 432 12.12 -25.17 55.74
C ALA A 432 12.27 -26.15 56.91
N ASP A 433 12.83 -25.70 58.04
CA ASP A 433 13.03 -26.53 59.23
C ASP A 433 11.72 -26.97 59.91
N ARG A 434 10.69 -26.12 59.87
CA ARG A 434 9.36 -26.45 60.43
C ARG A 434 8.63 -27.53 59.63
N MET A 435 8.90 -27.66 58.34
CA MET A 435 7.96 -28.32 57.44
C MET A 435 8.36 -29.73 56.97
N ALA A 436 9.62 -30.17 57.14
CA ALA A 436 10.13 -31.52 56.84
C ALA A 436 9.44 -32.23 55.64
N ARG A 437 9.42 -31.56 54.48
CA ARG A 437 8.28 -31.55 53.54
C ARG A 437 8.51 -32.29 52.21
N TRP A 438 8.77 -33.59 52.23
CA TRP A 438 9.00 -34.38 50.99
C TRP A 438 7.76 -34.56 50.09
N ALA A 439 6.55 -34.53 50.67
CA ALA A 439 5.30 -34.81 49.95
C ALA A 439 4.80 -33.67 49.03
N TRP A 440 5.27 -32.43 49.25
CA TRP A 440 4.88 -31.28 48.44
C TRP A 440 5.55 -31.28 47.05
N TRP A 441 6.81 -31.70 46.98
CA TRP A 441 7.58 -31.81 45.73
C TRP A 441 7.09 -32.92 44.80
N ASP A 442 6.64 -34.06 45.34
CA ASP A 442 6.10 -35.16 44.55
C ASP A 442 4.74 -34.82 43.90
N ASN A 443 4.01 -33.85 44.48
CA ASN A 443 2.83 -33.26 43.85
C ASN A 443 3.18 -32.15 42.86
N LEU A 444 4.35 -31.50 42.98
CA LEU A 444 4.89 -30.51 42.03
C LEU A 444 5.48 -31.14 40.77
N GLU A 445 6.15 -32.29 40.88
CA GLU A 445 6.68 -33.02 39.73
C GLU A 445 5.56 -33.60 38.84
N LYS A 446 4.36 -33.83 39.42
CA LYS A 446 3.14 -34.20 38.71
C LYS A 446 2.40 -33.00 38.09
N MET A 447 2.80 -31.77 38.38
CA MET A 447 2.30 -30.59 37.68
C MET A 447 3.10 -30.43 36.38
N LEU A 448 2.41 -30.15 35.28
CA LEU A 448 3.04 -29.77 34.03
C LEU A 448 3.91 -28.53 34.28
N SER A 449 5.16 -28.54 33.81
CA SER A 449 6.16 -27.46 33.99
C SER A 449 5.65 -26.07 33.62
N ASP A 450 4.65 -25.99 32.75
CA ASP A 450 4.14 -24.74 32.18
C ASP A 450 3.29 -23.93 33.19
N MET A 451 2.65 -24.60 34.16
CA MET A 451 1.85 -23.92 35.19
C MET A 451 2.72 -23.25 36.28
N PHE A 452 3.98 -23.67 36.42
CA PHE A 452 4.90 -23.11 37.41
C PHE A 452 5.49 -21.78 36.97
N ASN A 453 5.79 -21.61 35.68
CA ASN A 453 6.34 -20.35 35.15
C ASN A 453 5.37 -19.16 35.32
N ALA A 454 4.06 -19.40 35.28
CA ALA A 454 3.04 -18.38 35.55
C ALA A 454 3.02 -17.90 37.03
N ALA A 455 3.69 -18.61 37.94
CA ALA A 455 3.70 -18.33 39.38
C ALA A 455 4.87 -17.45 39.85
N LEU A 456 5.87 -17.20 38.99
CA LEU A 456 7.15 -16.60 39.39
C LEU A 456 7.09 -15.09 39.64
N PHE A 457 6.03 -14.41 39.19
CA PHE A 457 5.82 -12.99 39.46
C PHE A 457 4.94 -12.80 40.69
N VAL A 458 5.57 -12.67 41.86
CA VAL A 458 4.86 -12.53 43.14
C VAL A 458 3.93 -11.30 43.19
N ALA A 459 4.17 -10.28 42.35
CA ALA A 459 3.36 -9.08 42.23
C ALA A 459 2.14 -9.16 41.27
N ILE A 460 1.90 -10.29 40.58
CA ILE A 460 0.77 -10.47 39.63
C ILE A 460 -0.57 -9.94 40.16
N PRO A 461 -0.96 -10.15 41.44
CA PRO A 461 -2.25 -9.66 41.93
C PRO A 461 -2.45 -8.13 41.84
N PHE A 462 -1.36 -7.34 41.85
CA PHE A 462 -1.40 -5.88 41.65
C PHE A 462 -1.09 -5.47 40.21
N VAL A 463 -0.43 -6.33 39.44
CA VAL A 463 -0.03 -6.11 38.04
C VAL A 463 -0.62 -7.23 37.19
N PRO A 464 -1.96 -7.37 37.11
CA PRO A 464 -2.53 -8.41 36.27
C PRO A 464 -2.16 -8.13 34.80
N GLY A 465 -2.13 -9.18 33.97
CA GLY A 465 -2.12 -9.06 32.52
C GLY A 465 -3.29 -8.18 32.06
N LEU A 466 -3.11 -7.39 31.01
CA LEU A 466 -4.28 -6.80 30.35
C LEU A 466 -4.98 -7.94 29.60
N GLY A 467 -6.29 -8.12 29.81
CA GLY A 467 -6.99 -9.29 29.29
C GLY A 467 -6.91 -9.39 27.77
N GLU A 468 -6.86 -10.62 27.23
CA GLU A 468 -6.62 -10.88 25.80
C GLU A 468 -7.57 -10.09 24.89
N LEU A 469 -8.84 -9.93 25.29
CA LEU A 469 -9.83 -9.14 24.56
C LEU A 469 -9.45 -7.64 24.47
N MET A 470 -8.97 -7.07 25.57
CA MET A 470 -8.55 -5.66 25.61
C MET A 470 -7.27 -5.46 24.79
N LEU A 471 -6.32 -6.40 24.87
CA LEU A 471 -5.08 -6.37 24.08
C LEU A 471 -5.38 -6.45 22.59
N ALA A 472 -6.22 -7.40 22.18
CA ALA A 472 -6.65 -7.55 20.78
C ALA A 472 -7.34 -6.29 20.25
N TYR A 473 -8.23 -5.67 21.03
CA TYR A 473 -8.87 -4.42 20.63
C TYR A 473 -7.87 -3.24 20.59
N THR A 474 -6.94 -3.16 21.53
CA THR A 474 -5.88 -2.13 21.54
C THR A 474 -5.03 -2.23 20.27
N ALA A 475 -4.65 -3.45 19.87
CA ALA A 475 -3.89 -3.68 18.66
C ALA A 475 -4.69 -3.32 17.40
N TYR A 476 -5.97 -3.70 17.33
CA TYR A 476 -6.88 -3.29 16.25
C TYR A 476 -6.98 -1.76 16.14
N GLN A 477 -7.24 -1.09 17.27
CA GLN A 477 -7.39 0.36 17.33
C GLN A 477 -6.13 1.11 16.93
N LEU A 478 -4.96 0.64 17.40
CA LEU A 478 -3.68 1.23 17.02
C LEU A 478 -3.46 1.07 15.51
N THR A 479 -3.80 -0.10 14.96
CA THR A 479 -3.72 -0.35 13.52
C THR A 479 -4.66 0.57 12.74
N GLU A 480 -5.87 0.82 13.23
CA GLU A 480 -6.84 1.76 12.63
C GLU A 480 -6.38 3.21 12.66
N GLU A 481 -5.54 3.60 13.62
CA GLU A 481 -4.93 4.94 13.64
C GLU A 481 -3.83 5.11 12.59
N VAL A 482 -3.20 4.00 12.19
CA VAL A 482 -2.12 3.99 11.19
C VAL A 482 -2.65 3.72 9.79
N VAL A 483 -3.58 2.78 9.65
CA VAL A 483 -4.05 2.24 8.39
C VAL A 483 -5.52 2.61 8.16
N GLU A 484 -5.80 3.20 7.01
CA GLU A 484 -7.15 3.54 6.56
C GLU A 484 -7.86 2.29 6.02
N GLY A 485 -9.09 2.04 6.49
CA GLY A 485 -9.90 0.92 6.01
C GLY A 485 -9.45 -0.47 6.47
N VAL A 486 -8.99 -0.62 7.72
CA VAL A 486 -8.59 -1.94 8.30
C VAL A 486 -9.67 -3.01 8.12
N VAL A 487 -10.95 -2.62 8.11
CA VAL A 487 -12.09 -3.54 7.91
C VAL A 487 -12.21 -4.09 6.49
N ASP A 488 -11.58 -3.43 5.50
CA ASP A 488 -11.60 -3.83 4.09
C ASP A 488 -10.40 -4.70 3.69
N LEU A 489 -9.43 -4.82 4.59
CA LEU A 489 -8.25 -5.65 4.37
C LEU A 489 -8.60 -7.14 4.51
N ALA A 490 -7.88 -7.99 3.76
CA ALA A 490 -7.95 -9.42 3.98
C ALA A 490 -7.49 -9.78 5.40
N GLU A 491 -8.01 -10.85 6.00
CA GLU A 491 -7.70 -11.25 7.38
C GLU A 491 -6.19 -11.37 7.67
N GLY A 492 -5.44 -11.92 6.71
CA GLY A 492 -3.97 -11.99 6.79
C GLY A 492 -3.30 -10.61 6.79
N GLN A 493 -3.81 -9.67 5.98
CA GLN A 493 -3.30 -8.29 5.90
C GLN A 493 -3.59 -7.49 7.17
N VAL A 494 -4.72 -7.72 7.84
CA VAL A 494 -5.02 -7.09 9.14
C VAL A 494 -4.00 -7.53 10.19
N THR A 495 -3.74 -8.84 10.26
CA THR A 495 -2.76 -9.42 11.20
C THR A 495 -1.36 -8.87 10.94
N GLU A 496 -0.95 -8.83 9.67
CA GLU A 496 0.33 -8.29 9.26
C GLU A 496 0.45 -6.79 9.57
N ALA A 497 -0.57 -6.00 9.26
CA ALA A 497 -0.56 -4.56 9.48
C ALA A 497 -0.38 -4.21 10.96
N ALA A 498 -1.04 -4.96 11.82
CA ALA A 498 -0.91 -4.76 13.25
C ALA A 498 0.42 -5.22 13.80
N GLU A 499 0.94 -6.39 13.39
CA GLU A 499 2.27 -6.85 13.81
C GLU A 499 3.35 -5.82 13.46
N ARG A 500 3.29 -5.26 12.25
CA ARG A 500 4.21 -4.20 11.80
C ARG A 500 4.07 -2.93 12.64
N THR A 501 2.85 -2.52 12.93
CA THR A 501 2.59 -1.37 13.81
C THR A 501 3.12 -1.59 15.23
N LEU A 502 2.94 -2.79 15.79
CA LEU A 502 3.44 -3.16 17.12
C LEU A 502 4.97 -3.25 17.20
N ASN A 503 5.64 -3.66 16.12
CA ASN A 503 7.10 -3.64 16.05
C ASN A 503 7.66 -2.21 16.07
N VAL A 504 6.95 -1.24 15.47
CA VAL A 504 7.30 0.19 15.59
C VAL A 504 7.06 0.68 17.01
N LEU A 505 5.94 0.30 17.64
CA LEU A 505 5.68 0.61 19.06
C LEU A 505 6.80 0.07 19.97
N GLU A 506 7.22 -1.17 19.79
CA GLU A 506 8.34 -1.76 20.53
C GLU A 506 9.61 -0.92 20.38
N SER A 507 9.92 -0.51 19.15
CA SER A 507 11.09 0.34 18.88
C SER A 507 10.99 1.69 19.60
N VAL A 508 9.81 2.32 19.63
CA VAL A 508 9.56 3.59 20.33
C VAL A 508 9.72 3.44 21.85
N VAL A 509 9.13 2.41 22.43
CA VAL A 509 9.21 2.12 23.87
C VAL A 509 10.65 1.79 24.29
N GLN A 510 11.37 0.97 23.50
CA GLN A 510 12.79 0.66 23.75
C GLN A 510 13.66 1.92 23.70
N LEU A 511 13.44 2.82 22.74
CA LEU A 511 14.14 4.11 22.66
C LEU A 511 13.92 4.97 23.92
N GLY A 512 12.66 5.05 24.40
CA GLY A 512 12.33 5.75 25.64
C GLY A 512 13.06 5.17 26.85
N ALA A 513 13.10 3.84 26.97
CA ALA A 513 13.80 3.14 28.04
C ALA A 513 15.33 3.39 28.04
N PHE A 514 15.99 3.36 26.87
CA PHE A 514 17.42 3.62 26.75
C PHE A 514 17.80 5.08 27.03
N ALA A 515 16.97 6.03 26.61
CA ALA A 515 17.17 7.46 26.88
C ALA A 515 17.14 7.75 28.39
N ALA A 516 16.23 7.10 29.14
CA ALA A 516 16.18 7.21 30.60
C ALA A 516 17.40 6.55 31.28
N ALA A 517 17.98 5.51 30.68
CA ALA A 517 19.16 4.81 31.20
C ALA A 517 20.51 5.43 30.76
N GLY A 518 20.51 6.52 29.98
CA GLY A 518 21.73 7.21 29.52
C GLY A 518 22.53 6.48 28.42
N ALA A 519 21.98 5.43 27.81
CA ALA A 519 22.62 4.68 26.74
C ALA A 519 22.15 5.19 25.37
N VAL A 520 23.05 5.74 24.56
CA VAL A 520 22.77 6.17 23.17
C VAL A 520 23.06 4.98 22.24
N GLY A 521 22.07 4.12 22.02
CA GLY A 521 22.14 3.02 21.06
C GLY A 521 21.29 3.29 19.81
N ASN A 522 21.86 3.08 18.62
CA ASN A 522 21.09 3.05 17.36
C ASN A 522 20.13 1.85 17.41
N VAL A 523 18.83 2.10 17.57
CA VAL A 523 17.81 1.05 17.44
C VAL A 523 17.58 0.78 15.95
N ALA A 524 17.65 -0.49 15.58
CA ALA A 524 17.41 -0.94 14.21
C ALA A 524 16.00 -0.53 13.79
N ARG A 525 15.90 0.37 12.81
CA ARG A 525 14.63 0.71 12.16
C ARG A 525 14.27 -0.49 11.29
N ALA A 526 13.45 -1.39 11.80
CA ALA A 526 13.12 -2.62 11.10
C ALA A 526 12.45 -2.30 9.74
N LYS A 527 12.89 -2.99 8.70
CA LYS A 527 12.19 -3.03 7.40
C LYS A 527 10.77 -3.55 7.61
N LEU A 528 9.77 -2.83 7.10
CA LEU A 528 8.41 -3.34 7.12
C LEU A 528 8.23 -4.33 5.97
N SER A 529 7.18 -5.15 6.03
CA SER A 529 6.92 -6.13 4.99
C SER A 529 6.58 -5.45 3.65
N PRO A 530 6.78 -6.14 2.50
CA PRO A 530 6.49 -5.58 1.19
C PRO A 530 5.06 -5.01 1.05
N PHE A 531 4.07 -5.70 1.62
CA PHE A 531 2.68 -5.21 1.66
C PHE A 531 2.55 -3.89 2.44
N PHE A 532 3.22 -3.77 3.58
CA PHE A 532 3.15 -2.55 4.39
C PHE A 532 3.89 -1.39 3.72
N GLU A 533 5.01 -1.67 3.05
CA GLU A 533 5.74 -0.66 2.26
C GLU A 533 4.94 -0.19 1.02
N SER A 534 4.10 -1.06 0.45
CA SER A 534 3.23 -0.69 -0.69
C SER A 534 2.02 0.17 -0.31
N LEU A 535 1.74 0.37 0.99
CA LEU A 535 0.64 1.24 1.41
C LEU A 535 0.94 2.71 1.06
N LYS A 536 -0.09 3.45 0.64
CA LYS A 536 0.02 4.85 0.23
C LYS A 536 -0.42 5.78 1.37
N PRO A 537 0.37 6.80 1.75
CA PRO A 537 -0.09 7.80 2.71
C PRO A 537 -1.18 8.68 2.08
N VAL A 538 -2.33 8.74 2.72
CA VAL A 538 -3.51 9.51 2.27
C VAL A 538 -4.04 10.38 3.41
N GLN A 539 -4.69 11.49 3.06
CA GLN A 539 -5.41 12.31 4.05
C GLN A 539 -6.86 11.84 4.15
N THR A 540 -7.29 11.54 5.38
CA THR A 540 -8.69 11.23 5.68
C THR A 540 -9.53 12.51 5.76
N ALA A 541 -10.85 12.39 5.76
CA ALA A 541 -11.77 13.52 5.95
C ALA A 541 -11.49 14.34 7.23
N SER A 542 -10.85 13.73 8.23
CA SER A 542 -10.44 14.40 9.48
C SER A 542 -9.16 15.24 9.37
N GLY A 543 -8.48 15.23 8.21
CA GLY A 543 -7.18 15.87 8.00
C GLY A 543 -5.98 15.07 8.54
N ARG A 544 -6.21 13.87 9.07
CA ARG A 544 -5.14 12.94 9.52
C ARG A 544 -4.55 12.17 8.33
N THR A 545 -3.23 12.01 8.33
CA THR A 545 -2.54 11.13 7.38
C THR A 545 -2.57 9.69 7.88
N ARG A 546 -3.07 8.77 7.06
CA ARG A 546 -3.10 7.32 7.30
C ARG A 546 -2.58 6.57 6.07
N LEU A 547 -2.19 5.33 6.24
CA LEU A 547 -1.73 4.44 5.18
C LEU A 547 -2.91 3.70 4.58
N TRP A 548 -3.13 3.84 3.28
CA TRP A 548 -4.21 3.19 2.56
C TRP A 548 -3.67 2.11 1.64
N ASN A 549 -4.35 0.96 1.59
CA ASN A 549 -4.04 -0.11 0.65
C ASN A 549 -4.61 0.27 -0.73
N PRO A 550 -3.78 0.47 -1.78
CA PRO A 550 -4.20 0.97 -3.09
C PRO A 550 -4.95 -0.07 -3.94
N GLU A 551 -5.87 -0.79 -3.33
CA GLU A 551 -6.72 -1.80 -3.94
C GLU A 551 -8.15 -1.28 -4.06
N LEU A 552 -8.70 -1.34 -5.27
CA LEU A 552 -10.06 -0.86 -5.54
C LEU A 552 -11.14 -1.92 -5.24
N ALA A 553 -10.79 -3.17 -4.99
CA ALA A 553 -11.77 -4.24 -4.76
C ALA A 553 -12.84 -3.91 -3.69
N PRO A 554 -12.53 -3.24 -2.56
CA PRO A 554 -13.55 -2.81 -1.57
C PRO A 554 -14.52 -1.74 -2.08
N TYR A 555 -14.14 -0.99 -3.12
CA TYR A 555 -14.95 0.08 -3.73
C TYR A 555 -15.87 -0.44 -4.84
N GLU A 556 -15.76 -1.72 -5.19
CA GLU A 556 -16.60 -2.35 -6.21
C GLU A 556 -18.07 -2.37 -5.76
N GLN A 557 -18.95 -1.86 -6.62
CA GLN A 557 -20.38 -1.83 -6.36
C GLN A 557 -20.95 -3.26 -6.44
N SER A 558 -21.53 -3.75 -5.34
CA SER A 558 -22.12 -5.09 -5.26
C SER A 558 -23.52 -5.19 -5.92
N GLY A 559 -24.01 -4.10 -6.53
CA GLY A 559 -25.28 -4.04 -7.25
C GLY A 559 -25.17 -4.69 -8.62
N GLY A 560 -26.17 -5.50 -9.01
CA GLY A 560 -26.14 -6.34 -10.21
C GLY A 560 -25.77 -5.60 -11.51
N ALA A 561 -25.36 -6.38 -12.52
CA ALA A 561 -24.95 -5.88 -13.82
C ALA A 561 -25.89 -4.78 -14.35
N LEU A 562 -25.31 -3.72 -14.91
CA LEU A 562 -26.05 -2.68 -15.61
C LEU A 562 -27.05 -3.33 -16.57
N PRO A 563 -28.30 -2.83 -16.65
CA PRO A 563 -29.26 -3.33 -17.64
C PRO A 563 -28.64 -3.33 -19.04
N SER A 564 -28.96 -4.32 -19.87
CA SER A 564 -28.42 -4.39 -21.24
C SER A 564 -28.78 -3.19 -22.12
N SER A 565 -29.76 -2.38 -21.71
CA SER A 565 -30.15 -1.12 -22.36
C SER A 565 -29.41 0.11 -21.84
N ALA A 566 -28.61 0.01 -20.77
CA ALA A 566 -27.90 1.14 -20.20
C ALA A 566 -26.74 1.56 -21.13
N GLN A 567 -26.76 2.83 -21.53
CA GLN A 567 -25.72 3.43 -22.36
C GLN A 567 -24.95 4.47 -21.53
N PRO A 568 -23.61 4.49 -21.62
CA PRO A 568 -22.83 5.53 -20.97
C PRO A 568 -22.92 6.84 -21.77
N ASP A 569 -22.59 7.95 -21.11
CA ASP A 569 -22.33 9.21 -21.80
C ASP A 569 -21.00 9.18 -22.57
N GLY A 570 -20.65 10.28 -23.27
CA GLY A 570 -19.39 10.37 -24.04
C GLY A 570 -18.12 10.22 -23.19
N SER A 571 -18.21 10.44 -21.88
CA SER A 571 -17.10 10.21 -20.95
C SER A 571 -17.06 8.78 -20.41
N GLY A 572 -18.01 7.91 -20.74
CA GLY A 572 -18.07 6.54 -20.21
C GLY A 572 -18.82 6.40 -18.88
N VAL A 573 -19.59 7.43 -18.46
CA VAL A 573 -20.34 7.41 -17.20
C VAL A 573 -21.76 6.90 -17.44
N TYR A 574 -22.19 5.91 -16.66
CA TYR A 574 -23.53 5.37 -16.64
C TYR A 574 -24.35 6.04 -15.54
N GLN A 575 -25.57 6.48 -15.87
CA GLN A 575 -26.55 6.95 -14.89
C GLN A 575 -27.47 5.78 -14.52
N HIS A 576 -27.40 5.31 -13.27
CA HIS A 576 -28.24 4.21 -12.80
C HIS A 576 -28.70 4.44 -11.37
N GLN A 577 -30.02 4.39 -11.12
CA GLN A 577 -30.62 4.57 -9.79
C GLN A 577 -30.18 5.85 -9.04
N GLY A 578 -29.87 6.92 -9.78
CA GLY A 578 -29.39 8.19 -9.20
C GLY A 578 -27.89 8.22 -8.87
N GLN A 579 -27.15 7.14 -9.17
CA GLN A 579 -25.71 7.05 -9.04
C GLN A 579 -25.02 7.27 -10.38
N GLN A 580 -23.80 7.83 -10.33
CA GLN A 580 -22.90 7.91 -11.46
C GLN A 580 -21.91 6.75 -11.37
N LEU A 581 -21.97 5.83 -12.32
CA LEU A 581 -21.15 4.63 -12.33
C LEU A 581 -20.18 4.65 -13.50
N ILE A 582 -18.95 4.20 -13.28
CA ILE A 582 -18.01 3.90 -14.37
C ILE A 582 -17.62 2.44 -14.36
N ARG A 583 -17.14 1.96 -15.50
CA ARG A 583 -16.64 0.60 -15.64
C ARG A 583 -15.13 0.60 -15.78
N LEU A 584 -14.43 -0.03 -14.83
CA LEU A 584 -12.98 -0.25 -14.88
C LEU A 584 -12.73 -1.76 -14.84
N ASP A 585 -12.03 -2.29 -15.84
CA ASP A 585 -11.75 -3.74 -15.96
C ASP A 585 -12.97 -4.63 -15.70
N ASN A 586 -14.07 -4.32 -16.40
CA ASN A 586 -15.38 -4.97 -16.27
C ASN A 586 -16.12 -4.81 -14.93
N LYS A 587 -15.54 -4.14 -13.92
CA LYS A 587 -16.13 -3.88 -12.60
C LYS A 587 -16.76 -2.49 -12.53
N LEU A 588 -17.77 -2.33 -11.68
CA LEU A 588 -18.51 -1.07 -11.53
C LEU A 588 -18.08 -0.31 -10.29
N PHE A 589 -17.86 0.99 -10.46
CA PHE A 589 -17.46 1.90 -9.39
C PHE A 589 -18.37 3.12 -9.39
N GLU A 590 -18.84 3.50 -8.21
CA GLU A 590 -19.56 4.77 -8.04
C GLU A 590 -18.56 5.91 -7.97
N VAL A 591 -18.83 6.97 -8.73
CA VAL A 591 -17.97 8.14 -8.81
C VAL A 591 -18.72 9.40 -8.45
N GLN A 592 -18.00 10.34 -7.85
CA GLN A 592 -18.50 11.68 -7.61
C GLN A 592 -17.44 12.70 -7.99
N LYS A 593 -17.88 13.81 -8.56
CA LYS A 593 -17.01 14.96 -8.79
C LYS A 593 -16.85 15.75 -7.49
N ASP A 594 -15.62 15.85 -7.03
CA ASP A 594 -15.24 16.67 -5.89
C ASP A 594 -15.48 18.16 -6.24
N PRO A 595 -16.35 18.88 -5.49
CA PRO A 595 -16.68 20.25 -5.80
C PRO A 595 -15.52 21.24 -5.58
N ALA A 596 -14.53 20.90 -4.75
CA ALA A 596 -13.39 21.76 -4.45
C ALA A 596 -12.25 21.59 -5.46
N THR A 597 -11.95 20.35 -5.85
CA THR A 597 -10.83 20.04 -6.77
C THR A 597 -11.27 19.84 -8.22
N GLY A 598 -12.56 19.63 -8.46
CA GLY A 598 -13.11 19.30 -9.76
C GLY A 598 -12.75 17.89 -10.26
N GLN A 599 -11.97 17.11 -9.49
CA GLN A 599 -11.57 15.74 -9.84
C GLN A 599 -12.66 14.74 -9.50
N HIS A 600 -12.72 13.65 -10.26
CA HIS A 600 -13.60 12.54 -9.92
C HIS A 600 -12.97 11.67 -8.83
N ARG A 601 -13.80 11.14 -7.95
CA ARG A 601 -13.42 10.34 -6.79
C ARG A 601 -14.23 9.06 -6.77
N ILE A 602 -13.61 7.92 -6.47
CA ILE A 602 -14.31 6.65 -6.29
C ILE A 602 -14.89 6.61 -4.87
N LEU A 603 -16.19 6.34 -4.76
CA LEU A 603 -16.89 6.24 -3.48
C LEU A 603 -16.94 4.80 -2.98
N HIS A 604 -16.77 4.63 -1.67
CA HIS A 604 -16.91 3.33 -1.02
C HIS A 604 -18.40 3.00 -0.81
N PRO A 605 -18.86 1.77 -1.12
CA PRO A 605 -20.29 1.43 -1.09
C PRO A 605 -20.94 1.47 0.30
N GLN A 606 -20.20 1.12 1.38
CA GLN A 606 -20.74 1.12 2.75
C GLN A 606 -20.17 2.20 3.68
N ARG A 607 -18.97 2.75 3.42
CA ARG A 607 -18.26 3.67 4.32
C ARG A 607 -18.15 5.07 3.73
N SER A 608 -19.05 5.98 4.10
CA SER A 608 -19.03 7.36 3.58
C SER A 608 -17.81 8.19 3.98
N ASP A 609 -17.09 7.77 5.02
CA ASP A 609 -15.88 8.40 5.56
C ASP A 609 -14.58 7.75 5.08
N ALA A 610 -14.66 6.70 4.25
CA ALA A 610 -13.49 6.08 3.62
C ALA A 610 -12.74 7.07 2.73
N TYR A 611 -11.43 6.84 2.57
CA TYR A 611 -10.64 7.55 1.57
C TYR A 611 -11.28 7.38 0.19
N ALA A 612 -11.34 8.44 -0.62
CA ALA A 612 -11.94 8.40 -1.95
C ALA A 612 -10.83 8.56 -3.01
N PRO A 613 -10.41 7.47 -3.67
CA PRO A 613 -9.31 7.53 -4.63
C PRO A 613 -9.59 8.45 -5.81
N THR A 614 -8.59 9.19 -6.28
CA THR A 614 -8.76 10.08 -7.44
C THR A 614 -8.85 9.31 -8.75
N LEU A 615 -9.72 9.79 -9.63
CA LEU A 615 -9.88 9.35 -11.01
C LEU A 615 -9.64 10.49 -11.98
N ARG A 616 -8.90 10.17 -13.03
CA ARG A 616 -8.65 11.08 -14.15
C ARG A 616 -9.23 10.46 -15.42
N HIS A 617 -9.73 11.30 -16.32
CA HIS A 617 -10.35 10.86 -17.57
C HIS A 617 -9.93 11.73 -18.73
N ASN A 618 -9.98 11.16 -19.94
CA ASN A 618 -9.76 11.91 -21.17
C ASN A 618 -11.05 12.48 -21.79
N SER A 619 -12.19 12.31 -21.13
CA SER A 619 -13.53 12.72 -21.62
C SER A 619 -14.02 11.96 -22.86
N HIS A 620 -13.32 10.90 -23.28
CA HIS A 620 -13.62 10.06 -24.43
C HIS A 620 -13.82 8.58 -24.03
N GLY A 621 -14.15 8.33 -22.76
CA GLY A 621 -14.41 6.98 -22.22
C GLY A 621 -13.26 6.34 -21.45
N ALA A 622 -12.03 6.85 -21.56
CA ALA A 622 -10.88 6.30 -20.83
C ALA A 622 -10.75 6.95 -19.45
N TRP A 623 -10.62 6.09 -18.44
CA TRP A 623 -10.45 6.45 -17.03
C TRP A 623 -9.20 5.78 -16.48
N VAL A 624 -8.45 6.51 -15.65
CA VAL A 624 -7.25 6.03 -14.95
C VAL A 624 -7.39 6.40 -13.47
N SER A 625 -7.37 5.40 -12.61
CA SER A 625 -7.30 5.54 -11.16
C SER A 625 -5.87 5.88 -10.72
N GLU A 626 -5.72 6.59 -9.62
CA GLU A 626 -4.41 6.80 -8.99
C GLU A 626 -3.71 5.53 -8.48
N THR A 627 -4.41 4.40 -8.50
CA THR A 627 -3.88 3.06 -8.18
C THR A 627 -3.29 2.35 -9.39
N GLU A 628 -3.46 2.90 -10.59
CA GLU A 628 -3.06 2.26 -11.84
C GLU A 628 -1.81 2.93 -12.41
N ASN A 629 -0.93 2.12 -13.00
CA ASN A 629 0.23 2.59 -13.73
C ASN A 629 0.09 2.22 -15.22
N PRO A 630 -0.44 3.11 -16.09
CA PRO A 630 -0.61 2.79 -17.50
C PRO A 630 0.67 2.47 -18.26
N ARG A 631 1.86 2.82 -17.73
CA ARG A 631 3.14 2.44 -18.34
C ARG A 631 3.35 0.92 -18.38
N GLU A 632 2.86 0.21 -17.37
CA GLU A 632 2.97 -1.24 -17.24
C GLU A 632 1.91 -1.99 -18.07
N TRP A 633 0.98 -1.28 -18.70
CA TRP A 633 -0.06 -1.92 -19.50
C TRP A 633 0.49 -2.41 -20.85
N GLU A 634 -0.02 -3.55 -21.30
CA GLU A 634 0.40 -4.21 -22.53
C GLU A 634 -0.81 -4.76 -23.30
N GLY A 635 -0.64 -4.90 -24.62
CA GLY A 635 -1.58 -5.58 -25.50
C GLY A 635 -3.02 -5.12 -25.34
N THR A 636 -3.89 -6.07 -25.01
CA THR A 636 -5.34 -5.86 -24.99
C THR A 636 -5.79 -4.93 -23.87
N THR A 637 -5.04 -4.84 -22.75
CA THR A 637 -5.36 -3.92 -21.65
C THR A 637 -5.37 -2.47 -22.13
N LEU A 638 -4.35 -2.03 -22.88
CA LEU A 638 -4.27 -0.67 -23.41
C LEU A 638 -5.48 -0.29 -24.25
N MET A 639 -5.98 -1.25 -25.04
CA MET A 639 -7.17 -1.10 -25.86
C MET A 639 -8.45 -1.12 -25.02
N ARG A 640 -8.64 -2.11 -24.14
CA ARG A 640 -9.83 -2.23 -23.28
C ARG A 640 -10.04 -1.02 -22.37
N ARG A 641 -8.94 -0.41 -21.91
CA ARG A 641 -8.96 0.78 -21.06
C ARG A 641 -9.35 2.07 -21.79
N LEU A 642 -9.57 2.05 -23.11
CA LEU A 642 -10.27 3.11 -23.84
C LEU A 642 -11.77 3.21 -23.46
N GLY A 643 -12.28 2.19 -22.75
CA GLY A 643 -13.62 2.17 -22.21
C GLY A 643 -14.67 1.69 -23.21
N HIS A 644 -15.89 2.22 -23.09
CA HIS A 644 -17.10 1.74 -23.77
C HIS A 644 -16.99 1.59 -25.29
N THR A 645 -16.12 2.37 -25.96
CA THR A 645 -15.90 2.29 -27.41
C THR A 645 -15.29 0.96 -27.86
N THR A 646 -14.74 0.17 -26.92
CA THR A 646 -14.09 -1.11 -27.20
C THR A 646 -14.89 -2.34 -26.74
N ASP A 647 -16.00 -2.14 -26.01
CA ASP A 647 -16.79 -3.22 -25.40
C ASP A 647 -17.38 -4.19 -26.43
N ALA A 648 -17.68 -3.70 -27.64
CA ALA A 648 -18.28 -4.50 -28.71
C ALA A 648 -17.30 -5.45 -29.42
N PHE A 649 -15.99 -5.32 -29.18
CA PHE A 649 -14.95 -6.06 -29.92
C PHE A 649 -14.30 -7.15 -29.05
N SER A 650 -13.89 -8.24 -29.67
CA SER A 650 -12.99 -9.22 -29.06
C SER A 650 -11.56 -8.68 -28.98
N ASP A 651 -10.74 -9.26 -28.11
CA ASP A 651 -9.33 -8.91 -27.97
C ASP A 651 -8.55 -9.04 -29.29
N THR A 652 -8.86 -10.06 -30.08
CA THR A 652 -8.29 -10.25 -31.43
C THR A 652 -8.72 -9.20 -32.44
N GLN A 653 -9.96 -8.68 -32.31
CA GLN A 653 -10.44 -7.57 -33.14
C GLN A 653 -9.77 -6.26 -32.72
N LEU A 654 -9.60 -6.01 -31.42
CA LEU A 654 -8.94 -4.81 -30.92
C LEU A 654 -7.47 -4.73 -31.34
N GLU A 655 -6.74 -5.84 -31.29
CA GLU A 655 -5.35 -5.88 -31.76
C GLU A 655 -5.26 -5.63 -33.28
N ARG A 656 -6.18 -6.21 -34.05
CA ARG A 656 -6.29 -5.92 -35.48
C ARG A 656 -6.58 -4.44 -35.76
N ILE A 657 -7.50 -3.83 -35.00
CA ILE A 657 -7.84 -2.41 -35.11
C ILE A 657 -6.62 -1.53 -34.84
N ARG A 658 -5.86 -1.86 -33.78
CA ARG A 658 -4.62 -1.19 -33.43
C ARG A 658 -3.61 -1.25 -34.58
N GLN A 659 -3.31 -2.45 -35.09
CA GLN A 659 -2.37 -2.65 -36.22
C GLN A 659 -2.81 -1.89 -37.48
N ILE A 660 -4.08 -1.99 -37.85
CA ILE A 660 -4.63 -1.32 -39.03
C ILE A 660 -4.52 0.21 -38.91
N SER A 661 -4.88 0.78 -37.77
CA SER A 661 -4.75 2.22 -37.52
C SER A 661 -3.30 2.71 -37.52
N GLY A 662 -2.34 1.78 -37.37
CA GLY A 662 -0.93 2.10 -37.21
C GLY A 662 -0.60 2.64 -35.83
N THR A 663 -1.47 2.41 -34.84
CA THR A 663 -1.29 2.93 -33.48
C THR A 663 -0.37 1.99 -32.70
N GLU A 664 0.73 2.51 -32.17
CA GLU A 664 1.64 1.71 -31.35
C GLU A 664 1.21 1.66 -29.89
N GLU A 665 1.63 0.63 -29.15
CA GLU A 665 1.32 0.54 -27.72
C GLU A 665 1.86 1.75 -26.94
N ALA A 666 3.00 2.30 -27.37
CA ALA A 666 3.60 3.46 -26.75
C ALA A 666 2.71 4.72 -26.85
N GLU A 667 1.99 4.88 -27.96
CA GLU A 667 1.01 5.97 -28.14
C GLU A 667 -0.18 5.81 -27.20
N LEU A 668 -0.66 4.57 -27.01
CA LEU A 668 -1.74 4.28 -26.07
C LEU A 668 -1.33 4.51 -24.60
N ARG A 669 -0.10 4.14 -24.21
CA ARG A 669 0.42 4.41 -22.86
C ARG A 669 0.41 5.89 -22.57
N ARG A 670 0.97 6.69 -23.47
CA ARG A 670 1.05 8.15 -23.32
C ARG A 670 -0.34 8.77 -23.22
N MET A 671 -1.27 8.33 -24.07
CA MET A 671 -2.66 8.76 -24.02
C MET A 671 -3.27 8.57 -22.63
N HIS A 672 -3.09 7.40 -22.02
CA HIS A 672 -3.62 7.12 -20.69
C HIS A 672 -2.95 7.96 -19.59
N ILE A 673 -1.63 8.15 -19.67
CA ILE A 673 -0.83 8.94 -18.71
C ILE A 673 -1.20 10.43 -18.76
N GLU A 674 -1.32 11.00 -19.95
CA GLU A 674 -1.65 12.42 -20.14
C GLU A 674 -3.14 12.71 -20.14
N HIS A 675 -3.98 11.67 -20.07
CA HIS A 675 -5.43 11.77 -20.23
C HIS A 675 -5.81 12.46 -21.55
N ALA A 676 -5.02 12.18 -22.60
CA ALA A 676 -5.22 12.76 -23.91
C ALA A 676 -6.36 12.06 -24.67
N PRO A 677 -6.98 12.72 -25.67
CA PRO A 677 -7.90 12.05 -26.58
C PRO A 677 -7.23 10.88 -27.31
N PRO A 678 -7.98 9.82 -27.65
CA PRO A 678 -7.41 8.71 -28.41
C PRO A 678 -6.82 9.14 -29.77
N PRO A 679 -5.79 8.44 -30.28
CA PRO A 679 -5.21 8.66 -31.59
C PRO A 679 -6.30 8.77 -32.66
N PRO A 680 -6.37 9.87 -33.43
CA PRO A 680 -7.47 10.09 -34.36
C PRO A 680 -7.71 8.98 -35.37
N LEU A 681 -6.64 8.35 -35.89
CA LEU A 681 -6.80 7.21 -36.81
C LEU A 681 -7.31 5.96 -36.11
N LEU A 682 -7.02 5.77 -34.82
CA LEU A 682 -7.61 4.69 -34.03
C LEU A 682 -9.11 4.89 -33.84
N THR A 683 -9.53 6.10 -33.45
CA THR A 683 -10.95 6.46 -33.29
C THR A 683 -11.71 6.27 -34.60
N ASP A 684 -11.14 6.73 -35.71
CA ASP A 684 -11.70 6.61 -37.06
C ASP A 684 -11.81 5.14 -37.50
N THR A 685 -10.83 4.30 -37.12
CA THR A 685 -10.88 2.86 -37.37
C THR A 685 -11.94 2.15 -36.53
N LEU A 686 -12.05 2.45 -35.23
CA LEU A 686 -13.08 1.92 -34.34
C LEU A 686 -14.49 2.24 -34.84
N GLN A 687 -14.74 3.51 -35.21
CA GLN A 687 -16.03 3.97 -35.75
C GLN A 687 -16.43 3.20 -37.02
N ARG A 688 -15.51 3.03 -37.97
CA ARG A 688 -15.81 2.34 -39.23
C ARG A 688 -16.11 0.86 -39.07
N LEU A 689 -15.56 0.22 -38.04
CA LEU A 689 -15.76 -1.21 -37.80
C LEU A 689 -16.97 -1.49 -36.90
N GLY A 690 -17.85 -0.50 -36.72
CA GLY A 690 -19.15 -0.68 -36.09
C GLY A 690 -19.15 -0.47 -34.57
N ALA A 691 -18.15 0.22 -34.02
CA ALA A 691 -18.21 0.67 -32.64
C ALA A 691 -19.43 1.61 -32.45
N PRO A 692 -20.33 1.38 -31.49
CA PRO A 692 -21.34 2.37 -31.12
C PRO A 692 -20.59 3.54 -30.47
N VAL A 693 -20.32 4.57 -31.27
CA VAL A 693 -19.68 5.80 -30.81
C VAL A 693 -20.73 6.90 -30.85
N ASN A 694 -20.82 7.70 -29.80
CA ASN A 694 -21.41 9.04 -29.91
C ASN A 694 -20.57 9.77 -30.95
N SER A 695 -21.08 9.93 -32.17
CA SER A 695 -20.40 10.67 -33.22
C SER A 695 -19.89 11.98 -32.60
N PRO A 696 -18.63 12.38 -32.86
CA PRO A 696 -18.18 13.69 -32.46
C PRO A 696 -19.24 14.71 -32.90
N PRO A 697 -19.47 15.79 -32.12
CA PRO A 697 -20.37 16.84 -32.58
C PRO A 697 -19.91 17.24 -33.98
N ALA A 698 -20.81 17.14 -34.97
CA ALA A 698 -20.47 17.43 -36.35
C ALA A 698 -19.73 18.77 -36.41
N LEU A 699 -18.63 18.82 -37.17
CA LEU A 699 -17.84 20.03 -37.32
C LEU A 699 -18.78 21.22 -37.55
N PRO A 700 -18.63 22.34 -36.83
CA PRO A 700 -19.45 23.52 -37.06
C PRO A 700 -19.51 23.83 -38.55
N PRO A 701 -20.67 24.21 -39.13
CA PRO A 701 -20.85 24.30 -40.59
C PRO A 701 -19.78 25.15 -41.29
N GLU A 702 -19.28 26.18 -40.59
CA GLU A 702 -18.19 27.02 -41.07
C GLU A 702 -16.84 26.31 -41.16
N MET A 703 -16.52 25.41 -40.22
CA MET A 703 -15.33 24.55 -40.27
C MET A 703 -15.47 23.47 -41.33
N ALA A 704 -16.63 22.82 -41.42
CA ALA A 704 -16.88 21.79 -42.43
C ALA A 704 -16.70 22.33 -43.87
N ALA A 705 -17.16 23.56 -44.14
CA ALA A 705 -16.96 24.21 -45.42
C ALA A 705 -15.49 24.42 -45.79
N LEU A 706 -14.63 24.73 -44.80
CA LEU A 706 -13.19 24.95 -45.01
C LEU A 706 -12.45 23.68 -45.45
N PHE A 707 -12.89 22.51 -44.98
CA PHE A 707 -12.30 21.20 -45.30
C PHE A 707 -13.03 20.45 -46.43
N SER A 708 -14.01 21.07 -47.11
CA SER A 708 -14.79 20.46 -48.20
C SER A 708 -13.95 19.87 -49.36
N GLY A 709 -12.74 20.38 -49.58
CA GLY A 709 -11.78 19.82 -50.55
C GLY A 709 -11.03 18.56 -50.06
N TYR A 710 -11.30 18.11 -48.83
CA TYR A 710 -10.63 17.00 -48.16
C TYR A 710 -11.66 16.02 -47.53
N PRO A 711 -12.51 15.37 -48.34
CA PRO A 711 -13.64 14.58 -47.85
C PRO A 711 -13.26 13.30 -47.10
N GLU A 712 -12.01 12.83 -47.25
CA GLU A 712 -11.53 11.62 -46.58
C GLU A 712 -10.90 11.93 -45.21
N LEU A 713 -10.79 13.21 -44.83
CA LEU A 713 -10.19 13.63 -43.57
C LEU A 713 -11.17 13.43 -42.39
N PRO A 714 -10.79 12.72 -41.31
CA PRO A 714 -11.65 12.54 -40.15
C PRO A 714 -11.88 13.85 -39.40
N GLU A 715 -13.08 14.03 -38.84
CA GLU A 715 -13.45 15.26 -38.10
C GLU A 715 -12.46 15.60 -36.96
N PRO A 716 -12.03 14.65 -36.09
CA PRO A 716 -11.06 14.96 -35.03
C PRO A 716 -9.71 15.45 -35.55
N VAL A 717 -9.32 15.00 -36.76
CA VAL A 717 -8.08 15.46 -37.41
C VAL A 717 -8.26 16.88 -37.96
N ALA A 718 -9.42 17.18 -38.55
CA ALA A 718 -9.75 18.52 -39.01
C ALA A 718 -9.80 19.53 -37.85
N GLU A 719 -10.35 19.14 -36.69
CA GLU A 719 -10.33 19.95 -35.47
C GLU A 719 -8.91 20.24 -34.99
N LYS A 720 -8.02 19.24 -34.97
CA LYS A 720 -6.61 19.44 -34.61
C LYS A 720 -5.90 20.40 -35.56
N ILE A 721 -6.14 20.30 -36.87
CA ILE A 721 -5.59 21.26 -37.86
C ILE A 721 -6.11 22.67 -37.58
N PHE A 722 -7.40 22.80 -37.28
CA PHE A 722 -8.03 24.08 -36.97
C PHE A 722 -7.50 24.68 -35.65
N ALA A 723 -7.34 23.86 -34.61
CA ALA A 723 -6.80 24.28 -33.32
C ALA A 723 -5.32 24.70 -33.42
N GLY A 724 -4.57 24.10 -34.35
CA GLY A 724 -3.20 24.48 -34.69
C GLY A 724 -3.08 25.70 -35.63
N ALA A 725 -4.19 26.38 -35.95
CA ALA A 725 -4.17 27.61 -36.74
C ALA A 725 -3.69 28.78 -35.87
N THR A 726 -2.72 29.53 -36.39
CA THR A 726 -2.32 30.81 -35.79
C THR A 726 -3.49 31.79 -35.82
N PRO A 727 -3.55 32.79 -34.93
CA PRO A 727 -4.68 33.71 -34.96
C PRO A 727 -4.71 34.57 -36.25
N SER A 728 -3.58 34.75 -36.95
CA SER A 728 -3.54 35.33 -38.30
C SER A 728 -4.16 34.40 -39.37
N GLU A 729 -3.93 33.09 -39.31
CA GLU A 729 -4.58 32.09 -40.16
C GLU A 729 -6.08 31.98 -39.89
N LEU A 730 -6.51 32.03 -38.62
CA LEU A 730 -7.93 32.07 -38.25
C LEU A 730 -8.62 33.29 -38.86
N GLN A 731 -8.00 34.47 -38.80
CA GLN A 731 -8.53 35.68 -39.43
C GLN A 731 -8.64 35.54 -40.96
N GLN A 732 -7.64 34.95 -41.62
CA GLN A 732 -7.69 34.67 -43.05
C GLN A 732 -8.82 33.69 -43.41
N MET A 733 -9.04 32.66 -42.58
CA MET A 733 -10.13 31.70 -42.75
C MET A 733 -11.50 32.36 -42.57
N THR A 734 -11.64 33.28 -41.62
CA THR A 734 -12.87 34.06 -41.44
C THR A 734 -13.15 34.98 -42.63
N LEU A 735 -12.13 35.69 -43.12
CA LEU A 735 -12.26 36.68 -44.21
C LEU A 735 -12.46 36.03 -45.58
N HIS A 736 -11.71 34.97 -45.89
CA HIS A 736 -11.66 34.38 -47.22
C HIS A 736 -12.41 33.04 -47.33
N LYS A 737 -12.89 32.48 -46.21
CA LYS A 737 -13.61 31.20 -46.14
C LYS A 737 -12.86 30.06 -46.85
N ARG A 738 -11.53 30.05 -46.76
CA ARG A 738 -10.62 29.03 -47.31
C ARG A 738 -9.44 28.78 -46.38
N LEU A 739 -8.89 27.56 -46.42
CA LEU A 739 -7.68 27.21 -45.67
C LEU A 739 -6.43 27.90 -46.24
N PRO A 740 -5.58 28.52 -45.40
CA PRO A 740 -4.24 28.99 -45.75
C PRO A 740 -3.33 27.85 -46.27
N LEU A 741 -2.29 28.20 -47.04
CA LEU A 741 -1.46 27.22 -47.75
C LEU A 741 -0.85 26.16 -46.81
N ARG A 742 -0.36 26.55 -45.63
CA ARG A 742 0.21 25.63 -44.63
C ARG A 742 -0.82 24.59 -44.18
N LEU A 743 -2.00 25.03 -43.74
CA LEU A 743 -3.09 24.16 -43.32
C LEU A 743 -3.62 23.28 -44.47
N ARG A 744 -3.60 23.79 -45.72
CA ARG A 744 -3.94 22.99 -46.91
C ARG A 744 -2.93 21.88 -47.21
N CYS A 745 -1.64 22.15 -47.02
CA CYS A 745 -0.58 21.15 -47.15
C CYS A 745 -0.71 20.10 -46.04
N GLN A 746 -0.91 20.53 -44.80
CA GLN A 746 -1.13 19.65 -43.66
C GLN A 746 -2.39 18.78 -43.82
N ALA A 747 -3.52 19.37 -44.22
CA ALA A 747 -4.75 18.63 -44.50
C ALA A 747 -4.58 17.58 -45.63
N ARG A 748 -3.76 17.89 -46.65
CA ARG A 748 -3.45 16.94 -47.72
C ARG A 748 -2.64 15.75 -47.21
N GLU A 749 -1.62 16.01 -46.39
CA GLU A 749 -0.77 14.97 -45.80
C GLU A 749 -1.56 14.07 -44.84
N LEU A 750 -2.38 14.66 -43.98
CA LEU A 750 -3.19 13.93 -43.01
C LEU A 750 -4.31 13.12 -43.70
N GLN A 751 -4.95 13.67 -44.74
CA GLN A 751 -5.92 12.92 -45.53
C GLN A 751 -5.27 11.69 -46.18
N PHE A 752 -4.03 11.83 -46.67
CA PHE A 752 -3.30 10.73 -47.28
C PHE A 752 -3.03 9.60 -46.27
N GLU A 753 -2.64 9.94 -45.03
CA GLU A 753 -2.49 8.95 -43.96
C GLU A 753 -3.81 8.22 -43.65
N THR A 754 -4.93 8.94 -43.59
CA THR A 754 -6.25 8.33 -43.44
C THR A 754 -6.58 7.39 -44.61
N GLN A 755 -6.28 7.80 -45.85
CA GLN A 755 -6.49 6.95 -47.03
C GLN A 755 -5.63 5.69 -46.99
N ALA A 756 -4.38 5.77 -46.50
CA ALA A 756 -3.50 4.62 -46.34
C ALA A 756 -4.04 3.64 -45.28
N VAL A 757 -4.61 4.13 -44.19
CA VAL A 757 -5.31 3.30 -43.20
C VAL A 757 -6.54 2.65 -43.83
N ARG A 758 -7.44 3.43 -44.47
CA ARG A 758 -8.64 2.90 -45.14
C ARG A 758 -8.32 1.91 -46.25
N ALA A 759 -7.20 2.08 -46.97
CA ALA A 759 -6.74 1.11 -47.96
C ALA A 759 -6.45 -0.25 -47.32
N ALA A 760 -5.77 -0.26 -46.18
CA ALA A 760 -5.48 -1.47 -45.40
C ALA A 760 -6.75 -2.11 -44.83
N HIS A 761 -7.76 -1.32 -44.43
CA HIS A 761 -9.06 -1.87 -43.98
C HIS A 761 -9.67 -2.82 -45.01
N GLY A 762 -9.64 -2.44 -46.29
CA GLY A 762 -10.22 -3.24 -47.38
C GLY A 762 -9.52 -4.59 -47.59
N LEU A 763 -8.34 -4.83 -47.00
CA LEU A 763 -7.71 -6.16 -46.98
C LEU A 763 -8.42 -7.10 -46.00
N TYR A 764 -9.02 -6.58 -44.93
CA TYR A 764 -9.66 -7.38 -43.88
C TYR A 764 -11.15 -7.62 -44.14
N ASP A 765 -11.83 -6.68 -44.80
CA ASP A 765 -13.24 -6.77 -45.17
C ASP A 765 -13.43 -6.44 -46.65
N ASN A 766 -13.92 -7.42 -47.42
CA ASN A 766 -14.16 -7.28 -48.86
C ASN A 766 -15.20 -6.19 -49.18
N ALA A 767 -16.15 -5.92 -48.27
CA ALA A 767 -17.13 -4.84 -48.44
C ALA A 767 -16.48 -3.45 -48.42
N LEU A 768 -15.28 -3.33 -47.83
CA LEU A 768 -14.53 -2.07 -47.70
C LEU A 768 -13.45 -1.88 -48.77
N VAL A 769 -13.36 -2.77 -49.77
CA VAL A 769 -12.37 -2.64 -50.85
C VAL A 769 -12.64 -1.37 -51.65
N SER A 770 -11.66 -0.46 -51.60
CA SER A 770 -11.69 0.83 -52.29
C SER A 770 -10.63 0.89 -53.39
N GLY A 771 -10.67 1.93 -54.24
CA GLY A 771 -9.61 2.17 -55.22
C GLY A 771 -8.23 2.32 -54.57
N ASN A 772 -8.16 2.80 -53.32
CA ASN A 772 -6.90 2.86 -52.57
C ASN A 772 -6.44 1.48 -52.10
N THR A 773 -7.35 0.56 -51.77
CA THR A 773 -7.03 -0.86 -51.49
C THR A 773 -6.47 -1.53 -52.75
N GLU A 774 -7.12 -1.33 -53.90
CA GLU A 774 -6.67 -1.84 -55.19
C GLU A 774 -5.25 -1.35 -55.51
N ARG A 775 -5.00 -0.04 -55.35
CA ARG A 775 -3.68 0.58 -55.52
C ARG A 775 -2.64 0.06 -54.53
N LEU A 776 -3.01 -0.15 -53.27
CA LEU A 776 -2.11 -0.68 -52.24
C LEU A 776 -1.65 -2.09 -52.62
N VAL A 777 -2.57 -2.97 -53.06
CA VAL A 777 -2.23 -4.34 -53.46
C VAL A 777 -1.36 -4.39 -54.71
N LEU A 778 -1.78 -3.71 -55.79
CA LEU A 778 -1.00 -3.69 -57.03
C LEU A 778 0.36 -3.00 -56.83
N GLY A 779 0.40 -1.94 -56.03
CA GLY A 779 1.65 -1.25 -55.69
C GLY A 779 2.60 -2.11 -54.88
N THR A 780 2.08 -2.92 -53.94
CA THR A 780 2.87 -3.86 -53.14
C THR A 780 3.48 -4.94 -54.03
N LEU A 781 2.69 -5.53 -54.93
CA LEU A 781 3.20 -6.47 -55.93
C LEU A 781 4.30 -5.82 -56.77
N ARG A 782 4.08 -4.60 -57.28
CA ARG A 782 5.08 -3.88 -58.09
C ARG A 782 6.40 -3.62 -57.35
N MET A 783 6.34 -3.37 -56.05
CA MET A 783 7.54 -3.06 -55.25
C MET A 783 8.25 -4.30 -54.72
N GLN A 784 7.54 -5.40 -54.51
CA GLN A 784 8.08 -6.60 -53.85
C GLN A 784 8.32 -7.77 -54.80
N THR A 785 7.86 -7.69 -56.06
CA THR A 785 7.88 -8.80 -57.02
C THR A 785 8.11 -8.30 -58.46
N ASP A 786 8.56 -9.19 -59.35
CA ASP A 786 8.74 -8.90 -60.79
C ASP A 786 7.47 -9.21 -61.62
N THR A 787 6.30 -9.32 -60.98
CA THR A 787 5.04 -9.77 -61.61
C THR A 787 4.66 -8.95 -62.84
N PHE A 788 4.97 -7.65 -62.86
CA PHE A 788 4.57 -6.72 -63.91
C PHE A 788 5.60 -6.55 -65.03
N GLY A 789 6.63 -7.40 -65.13
CA GLY A 789 7.65 -7.28 -66.17
C GLY A 789 7.10 -7.37 -67.60
N ASN A 790 6.14 -8.27 -67.85
CA ASN A 790 5.49 -8.45 -69.16
C ASN A 790 3.95 -8.49 -69.07
N LEU A 791 3.41 -8.11 -67.91
CA LEU A 791 1.98 -8.13 -67.59
C LEU A 791 1.54 -6.73 -67.16
N ARG A 792 0.43 -6.26 -67.72
CA ARG A 792 -0.29 -5.09 -67.27
C ARG A 792 -1.70 -5.46 -66.80
N ILE A 793 -2.08 -5.00 -65.62
CA ILE A 793 -3.43 -5.16 -65.07
C ILE A 793 -4.09 -3.79 -64.98
N ASP A 794 -5.25 -3.63 -65.62
CA ASP A 794 -6.11 -2.45 -65.54
C ASP A 794 -7.39 -2.81 -64.76
N ILE A 795 -7.71 -2.05 -63.71
CA ILE A 795 -8.96 -2.22 -62.96
C ILE A 795 -9.94 -1.12 -63.36
N ARG A 796 -11.14 -1.50 -63.81
CA ARG A 796 -12.14 -0.59 -64.36
C ARG A 796 -13.50 -0.75 -63.68
N GLN A 797 -14.26 0.33 -63.61
CA GLN A 797 -15.58 0.35 -63.00
C GLN A 797 -16.67 0.04 -64.04
N GLY A 798 -17.53 -0.94 -63.76
CA GLY A 798 -18.79 -1.23 -64.48
C GLY A 798 -18.63 -1.96 -65.83
N ALA A 799 -17.70 -1.55 -66.68
CA ALA A 799 -17.50 -2.09 -68.03
C ALA A 799 -16.02 -2.18 -68.43
N LEU A 800 -15.73 -2.90 -69.52
CA LEU A 800 -14.37 -3.09 -70.06
C LEU A 800 -13.70 -1.77 -70.49
N ASP A 801 -14.48 -0.81 -70.98
CA ASP A 801 -14.06 0.54 -71.36
C ASP A 801 -14.43 1.59 -70.29
N GLY A 802 -14.91 1.15 -69.13
CA GLY A 802 -15.31 2.01 -68.02
C GLY A 802 -14.15 2.77 -67.37
N GLU A 803 -14.49 3.60 -66.37
CA GLU A 803 -13.54 4.45 -65.64
C GLU A 803 -12.37 3.62 -65.09
N LEU A 804 -11.14 4.01 -65.46
CA LEU A 804 -9.92 3.37 -64.94
C LEU A 804 -9.72 3.78 -63.47
N ARG A 805 -9.77 2.80 -62.58
CA ARG A 805 -9.58 2.98 -61.13
C ARG A 805 -8.10 2.90 -60.75
N CYS A 806 -7.40 1.90 -61.28
CA CYS A 806 -5.95 1.76 -61.13
C CYS A 806 -5.35 0.89 -62.24
N SER A 807 -4.06 1.05 -62.50
CA SER A 807 -3.30 0.25 -63.45
C SER A 807 -1.91 -0.05 -62.90
N ALA A 808 -1.37 -1.23 -63.22
CA ALA A 808 0.01 -1.61 -62.90
C ALA A 808 0.63 -2.43 -64.03
N GLY A 809 1.85 -2.04 -64.44
CA GLY A 809 2.60 -2.64 -65.54
C GLY A 809 2.96 -1.62 -66.63
N PRO A 810 3.94 -1.94 -67.50
CA PRO A 810 4.39 -1.04 -68.55
C PRO A 810 3.35 -0.94 -69.67
N GLU A 811 3.37 0.17 -70.43
CA GLU A 811 2.40 0.40 -71.51
C GLU A 811 2.55 -0.58 -72.68
N ASP A 812 3.76 -1.12 -72.87
CA ASP A 812 4.14 -2.08 -73.92
C ASP A 812 4.11 -3.55 -73.44
N ALA A 813 3.46 -3.84 -72.30
CA ALA A 813 3.31 -5.21 -71.79
C ALA A 813 2.63 -6.13 -72.82
N ALA A 814 3.20 -7.30 -73.09
CA ALA A 814 2.63 -8.24 -74.06
C ALA A 814 1.32 -8.88 -73.58
N GLN A 815 1.09 -8.92 -72.27
CA GLN A 815 -0.15 -9.40 -71.68
C GLN A 815 -0.87 -8.26 -70.96
N VAL A 816 -2.10 -7.97 -71.38
CA VAL A 816 -2.98 -7.02 -70.70
C VAL A 816 -4.20 -7.76 -70.16
N ARG A 817 -4.57 -7.46 -68.91
CA ARG A 817 -5.72 -8.03 -68.21
C ARG A 817 -6.56 -6.91 -67.64
N VAL A 818 -7.86 -6.95 -67.90
CA VAL A 818 -8.81 -5.95 -67.41
C VAL A 818 -9.69 -6.60 -66.35
N MET A 819 -9.61 -6.09 -65.12
CA MET A 819 -10.49 -6.48 -64.02
C MET A 819 -11.67 -5.50 -63.95
N VAL A 820 -12.87 -5.95 -64.29
CA VAL A 820 -14.08 -5.12 -64.30
C VAL A 820 -14.84 -5.30 -62.99
N ARG A 821 -14.92 -4.23 -62.19
CA ARG A 821 -15.68 -4.20 -60.92
C ARG A 821 -17.16 -3.92 -61.19
N ASN A 822 -18.03 -4.87 -60.89
CA ASN A 822 -19.48 -4.73 -61.07
C ASN A 822 -20.15 -3.95 -59.92
N GLU A 823 -21.47 -3.72 -60.01
CA GLU A 823 -22.26 -2.99 -59.00
C GLU A 823 -22.29 -3.69 -57.63
N SER A 824 -22.14 -5.02 -57.60
CA SER A 824 -22.03 -5.81 -56.36
C SER A 824 -20.65 -5.78 -55.72
N GLY A 825 -19.68 -5.08 -56.33
CA GLY A 825 -18.31 -4.95 -55.83
C GLY A 825 -17.39 -6.15 -56.14
N LYS A 826 -17.85 -7.08 -56.98
CA LYS A 826 -17.08 -8.25 -57.46
C LYS A 826 -16.37 -7.93 -58.77
N TYR A 827 -15.33 -8.70 -59.09
CA TYR A 827 -14.40 -8.44 -60.20
C TYR A 827 -14.43 -9.58 -61.22
N GLU A 828 -14.79 -9.26 -62.46
CA GLU A 828 -14.59 -10.15 -63.62
C GLU A 828 -13.21 -9.90 -64.22
N VAL A 829 -12.50 -10.95 -64.66
CA VAL A 829 -11.20 -10.82 -65.32
C VAL A 829 -11.36 -11.10 -66.80
N ARG A 830 -10.92 -10.17 -67.66
CA ARG A 830 -11.00 -10.26 -69.12
C ARG A 830 -9.67 -9.90 -69.77
N ASP A 831 -9.49 -10.26 -71.04
CA ASP A 831 -8.40 -9.74 -71.87
C ASP A 831 -8.84 -8.54 -72.72
N THR A 832 -7.95 -8.06 -73.59
CA THR A 832 -8.21 -6.91 -74.48
C THR A 832 -9.15 -7.23 -75.64
N GLU A 833 -9.42 -8.51 -75.90
CA GLU A 833 -10.38 -8.96 -76.92
C GLU A 833 -11.77 -9.24 -76.32
N ASP A 834 -11.99 -8.83 -75.06
CA ASP A 834 -13.20 -9.06 -74.27
C ASP A 834 -13.49 -10.54 -73.95
N GLN A 835 -12.48 -11.42 -74.00
CA GLN A 835 -12.64 -12.81 -73.60
C GLN A 835 -12.63 -12.95 -72.08
N LEU A 836 -13.60 -13.69 -71.53
CA LEU A 836 -13.71 -13.94 -70.09
C LEU A 836 -12.65 -14.94 -69.61
N ILE A 837 -11.81 -14.51 -68.68
CA ILE A 837 -10.76 -15.33 -68.05
C ILE A 837 -11.24 -15.87 -66.70
N HIS A 838 -11.93 -15.05 -65.91
CA HIS A 838 -12.50 -15.45 -64.60
C HIS A 838 -13.83 -14.75 -64.37
N ALA A 839 -14.82 -15.51 -63.89
CA ALA A 839 -16.12 -14.98 -63.53
C ALA A 839 -16.03 -14.03 -62.32
N ALA A 840 -17.10 -13.25 -62.08
CA ALA A 840 -17.13 -12.27 -61.01
C ALA A 840 -16.83 -12.89 -59.64
N ASP A 841 -15.75 -12.44 -59.00
CA ASP A 841 -15.26 -12.96 -57.72
C ASP A 841 -14.78 -11.82 -56.80
N ASP A 842 -14.38 -12.13 -55.57
CA ASP A 842 -13.72 -11.17 -54.69
C ASP A 842 -12.38 -10.69 -55.28
N PHE A 843 -11.95 -9.51 -54.82
CA PHE A 843 -10.80 -8.80 -55.39
C PHE A 843 -9.52 -9.65 -55.44
N LEU A 844 -9.10 -10.24 -54.32
CA LEU A 844 -7.84 -11.00 -54.24
C LEU A 844 -7.88 -12.32 -55.04
N PRO A 845 -8.95 -13.15 -54.99
CA PRO A 845 -9.10 -14.28 -55.91
C PRO A 845 -9.04 -13.90 -57.39
N ALA A 846 -9.78 -12.84 -57.78
CA ALA A 846 -9.78 -12.37 -59.17
C ALA A 846 -8.40 -11.86 -59.59
N LEU A 847 -7.66 -11.19 -58.71
CA LEU A 847 -6.29 -10.75 -58.96
C LEU A 847 -5.31 -11.92 -59.16
N LEU A 848 -5.41 -12.97 -58.34
CA LEU A 848 -4.62 -14.20 -58.50
C LEU A 848 -4.88 -14.87 -59.86
N GLN A 849 -6.10 -14.76 -60.40
CA GLN A 849 -6.43 -15.22 -61.74
C GLN A 849 -5.87 -14.30 -62.82
N ALA A 850 -6.01 -12.98 -62.65
CA ALA A 850 -5.47 -11.98 -63.57
C ALA A 850 -3.96 -12.08 -63.76
N MET A 851 -3.20 -12.45 -62.71
CA MET A 851 -1.75 -12.62 -62.80
C MET A 851 -1.29 -13.80 -63.68
N GLY A 852 -2.18 -14.71 -64.07
CA GLY A 852 -1.83 -15.89 -64.87
C GLY A 852 -0.86 -16.84 -64.17
N GLN A 853 -0.31 -17.83 -64.90
CA GLN A 853 0.61 -18.81 -64.31
C GLN A 853 1.97 -18.20 -63.95
N ASP A 854 2.49 -17.30 -64.78
CA ASP A 854 3.82 -16.70 -64.60
C ASP A 854 3.83 -15.73 -63.41
N GLY A 855 2.81 -14.87 -63.29
CA GLY A 855 2.68 -13.97 -62.15
C GLY A 855 2.45 -14.70 -60.83
N ARG A 856 1.69 -15.81 -60.83
CA ARG A 856 1.53 -16.69 -59.67
C ARG A 856 2.82 -17.41 -59.25
N ARG A 857 3.66 -17.83 -60.21
CA ARG A 857 4.99 -18.39 -59.94
C ARG A 857 5.93 -17.35 -59.32
N ALA A 858 5.87 -16.10 -59.77
CA ALA A 858 6.72 -15.02 -59.26
C ALA A 858 6.48 -14.73 -57.76
N ILE A 859 5.25 -14.97 -57.27
CA ILE A 859 4.87 -14.74 -55.86
C ILE A 859 4.78 -16.03 -55.03
N GLY A 860 4.88 -17.20 -55.66
CA GLY A 860 4.86 -18.50 -54.98
C GLY A 860 3.49 -19.00 -54.53
N TYR A 861 2.38 -18.41 -54.98
CA TYR A 861 1.00 -18.74 -54.56
C TYR A 861 0.17 -19.33 -55.71
N ARG A 862 -0.64 -20.36 -55.43
CA ARG A 862 -1.60 -20.94 -56.37
C ARG A 862 -2.92 -20.14 -56.34
N ALA A 863 -3.78 -20.37 -57.34
CA ALA A 863 -5.08 -19.71 -57.43
C ALA A 863 -6.00 -19.92 -56.22
N GLY A 864 -5.82 -21.01 -55.46
CA GLY A 864 -6.57 -21.29 -54.23
C GLY A 864 -5.93 -20.77 -52.94
N ASP A 865 -4.71 -20.22 -52.98
CA ASP A 865 -3.94 -19.83 -51.79
C ASP A 865 -4.26 -18.38 -51.35
N VAL A 866 -5.52 -17.96 -51.51
CA VAL A 866 -5.97 -16.56 -51.35
C VAL A 866 -5.64 -16.02 -49.96
N GLU A 867 -5.87 -16.80 -48.89
CA GLU A 867 -5.59 -16.35 -47.51
C GLU A 867 -4.10 -16.19 -47.22
N PHE A 868 -3.24 -17.05 -47.77
CA PHE A 868 -1.78 -16.89 -47.63
C PHE A 868 -1.30 -15.66 -48.40
N PHE A 869 -1.85 -15.42 -49.59
CA PHE A 869 -1.55 -14.23 -50.38
C PHE A 869 -2.02 -12.95 -49.68
N LYS A 870 -3.23 -12.95 -49.11
CA LYS A 870 -3.77 -11.87 -48.28
C LYS A 870 -2.86 -11.57 -47.08
N HIS A 871 -2.45 -12.62 -46.34
CA HIS A 871 -1.55 -12.45 -45.20
C HIS A 871 -0.20 -11.87 -45.63
N TRP A 872 0.36 -12.33 -46.76
CA TRP A 872 1.59 -11.78 -47.32
C TRP A 872 1.48 -10.28 -47.65
N ILE A 873 0.37 -9.84 -48.27
CA ILE A 873 0.13 -8.41 -48.52
C ILE A 873 0.08 -7.64 -47.19
N ILE A 874 -0.67 -8.15 -46.21
CA ILE A 874 -0.77 -7.53 -44.88
C ILE A 874 0.61 -7.39 -44.24
N THR A 875 1.43 -8.44 -44.24
CA THR A 875 2.80 -8.39 -43.70
C THR A 875 3.70 -7.40 -44.46
N LYS A 876 3.56 -7.28 -45.79
CA LYS A 876 4.34 -6.33 -46.59
C LYS A 876 3.87 -4.87 -46.50
N THR A 877 2.75 -4.64 -45.84
CA THR A 877 2.13 -3.33 -45.66
C THR A 877 1.73 -3.11 -44.20
N GLU A 878 2.41 -3.81 -43.28
CA GLU A 878 2.07 -3.82 -41.86
C GLU A 878 2.30 -2.43 -41.26
N THR A 879 3.48 -1.85 -41.52
CA THR A 879 3.82 -0.54 -40.98
C THR A 879 3.14 0.57 -41.79
N PRO A 880 2.75 1.68 -41.15
CA PRO A 880 2.21 2.82 -41.88
C PRO A 880 3.18 3.42 -42.90
N SER A 881 4.48 3.37 -42.59
CA SER A 881 5.56 3.83 -43.48
C SER A 881 5.59 3.03 -44.79
N GLU A 882 5.41 1.70 -44.73
CA GLU A 882 5.32 0.86 -45.93
C GLU A 882 4.08 1.20 -46.76
N ARG A 883 2.91 1.33 -46.11
CA ARG A 883 1.66 1.72 -46.80
C ARG A 883 1.80 3.05 -47.54
N ARG A 884 2.43 4.02 -46.89
CA ARG A 884 2.72 5.33 -47.48
C ARG A 884 3.67 5.22 -48.66
N ALA A 885 4.78 4.49 -48.51
CA ALA A 885 5.75 4.30 -49.58
C ALA A 885 5.11 3.67 -50.83
N VAL A 886 4.21 2.70 -50.66
CA VAL A 886 3.49 2.05 -51.76
C VAL A 886 2.52 3.00 -52.47
N LEU A 887 1.76 3.81 -51.71
CA LEU A 887 0.68 4.62 -52.24
C LEU A 887 1.11 6.01 -52.74
N ALA A 888 2.24 6.54 -52.26
CA ALA A 888 2.63 7.92 -52.48
C ALA A 888 2.96 8.20 -53.95
N THR A 889 2.39 9.27 -54.49
CA THR A 889 2.74 9.84 -55.79
C THR A 889 2.99 11.34 -55.64
N PRO A 890 3.90 11.95 -56.45
CA PRO A 890 4.15 13.39 -56.37
C PRO A 890 2.83 14.19 -56.48
N PRO A 891 2.59 15.20 -55.60
CA PRO A 891 3.55 15.84 -54.71
C PRO A 891 3.64 15.29 -53.27
N ILE A 892 2.98 14.17 -52.94
CA ILE A 892 3.04 13.56 -51.60
C ILE A 892 4.41 12.90 -51.39
N ARG A 893 5.03 13.13 -50.23
CA ARG A 893 6.34 12.53 -49.91
C ARG A 893 6.18 11.05 -49.58
N ALA A 894 7.15 10.21 -49.94
CA ALA A 894 7.12 8.78 -49.55
C ALA A 894 7.33 8.57 -48.04
N VAL A 895 7.94 9.54 -47.35
CA VAL A 895 8.13 9.55 -45.89
C VAL A 895 7.35 10.72 -45.31
N ALA A 896 6.53 10.46 -44.29
CA ALA A 896 5.73 11.47 -43.60
C ALA A 896 6.62 12.36 -42.73
N GLU A 897 6.24 13.61 -42.53
CA GLU A 897 6.88 14.46 -41.52
C GLU A 897 6.42 14.04 -40.12
N HIS A 898 7.30 14.12 -39.12
CA HIS A 898 7.00 13.74 -37.73
C HIS A 898 5.74 14.42 -37.18
N GLU A 899 5.58 15.72 -37.45
CA GLU A 899 4.39 16.50 -37.07
C GLU A 899 3.10 15.92 -37.67
N THR A 900 3.16 15.34 -38.87
CA THR A 900 2.01 14.65 -39.47
C THR A 900 1.64 13.43 -38.64
N LEU A 901 2.64 12.61 -38.27
CA LEU A 901 2.41 11.40 -37.47
C LEU A 901 1.86 11.73 -36.06
N LEU A 902 2.42 12.74 -35.39
CA LEU A 902 1.94 13.20 -34.09
C LEU A 902 0.47 13.62 -34.11
N LEU A 903 0.02 14.28 -35.19
CA LEU A 903 -1.36 14.74 -35.30
C LEU A 903 -2.36 13.58 -35.47
N VAL A 904 -2.01 12.58 -36.29
CA VAL A 904 -2.90 11.42 -36.56
C VAL A 904 -2.78 10.28 -35.54
N ARG A 905 -1.64 10.14 -34.87
CA ARG A 905 -1.36 9.00 -33.98
C ARG A 905 -1.04 9.38 -32.54
N GLY A 906 -0.71 10.65 -32.28
CA GLY A 906 -0.39 11.14 -30.95
C GLY A 906 1.10 10.98 -30.59
N ALA A 907 1.45 11.46 -29.39
CA ALA A 907 2.77 11.25 -28.81
C ALA A 907 2.89 9.82 -28.25
N ALA A 908 4.11 9.28 -28.22
CA ALA A 908 4.41 7.94 -27.73
C ALA A 908 5.17 7.98 -26.39
N THR A 909 5.02 6.93 -25.56
CA THR A 909 5.78 6.74 -24.31
C THR A 909 6.06 5.26 -24.03
N SER A 910 7.28 4.92 -23.61
CA SER A 910 7.70 3.54 -23.37
C SER A 910 7.27 3.00 -21.98
N ARG A 911 7.48 1.70 -21.73
CA ARG A 911 7.07 0.99 -20.49
C ARG A 911 7.86 1.45 -19.25
N ALA A 912 9.10 1.81 -19.48
CA ALA A 912 10.00 2.58 -18.66
C ALA A 912 11.06 3.01 -19.68
N GLY A 913 11.52 4.26 -19.72
CA GLY A 913 12.66 4.58 -20.56
C GLY A 913 13.89 3.83 -20.04
N GLU A 914 14.04 2.55 -20.39
CA GLU A 914 15.15 1.69 -19.98
C GLU A 914 16.41 2.13 -20.69
N THR A 915 16.25 2.63 -21.91
CA THR A 915 17.32 3.20 -22.71
C THR A 915 17.29 4.72 -22.69
N LEU A 916 18.46 5.32 -22.90
CA LEU A 916 18.62 6.77 -23.03
C LEU A 916 17.69 7.37 -24.11
N HIS A 917 17.51 6.69 -25.24
CA HIS A 917 16.71 7.18 -26.37
C HIS A 917 15.22 7.23 -26.01
N GLU A 918 14.72 6.20 -25.32
CA GLU A 918 13.33 6.17 -24.85
C GLU A 918 13.07 7.26 -23.81
N ARG A 919 13.99 7.50 -22.86
CA ARG A 919 13.85 8.61 -21.90
C ARG A 919 13.82 9.97 -22.57
N ILE A 920 14.65 10.18 -23.59
CA ILE A 920 14.65 11.42 -24.39
C ILE A 920 13.33 11.58 -25.14
N GLN A 921 12.82 10.51 -25.76
CA GLN A 921 11.54 10.55 -26.49
C GLN A 921 10.35 10.78 -25.54
N ASP A 922 10.36 10.17 -24.34
CA ASP A 922 9.34 10.35 -23.30
C ASP A 922 9.31 11.79 -22.78
N LEU A 923 10.48 12.42 -22.62
CA LEU A 923 10.64 13.78 -22.13
C LEU A 923 10.35 14.83 -23.21
N TYR A 924 10.79 14.59 -24.45
CA TYR A 924 10.68 15.52 -25.59
C TYR A 924 9.93 14.88 -26.77
N SER A 925 8.61 14.72 -26.62
CA SER A 925 7.76 13.99 -27.58
C SER A 925 7.79 14.52 -29.02
N ASP A 926 8.08 15.82 -29.18
CA ASP A 926 8.15 16.46 -30.49
C ASP A 926 9.46 16.15 -31.23
N PHE A 927 10.41 15.45 -30.62
CA PHE A 927 11.64 15.03 -31.27
C PHE A 927 11.34 13.89 -32.25
N SER A 928 11.89 14.01 -33.46
CA SER A 928 12.00 12.91 -34.42
C SER A 928 13.12 11.95 -34.02
N ASP A 929 13.11 10.71 -34.53
CA ASP A 929 14.17 9.71 -34.25
C ASP A 929 15.58 10.27 -34.47
N HIS A 930 15.79 11.01 -35.56
CA HIS A 930 17.07 11.66 -35.84
C HIS A 930 17.45 12.70 -34.77
N GLU A 931 16.47 13.46 -34.26
CA GLU A 931 16.71 14.44 -33.20
C GLU A 931 16.99 13.75 -31.86
N VAL A 932 16.30 12.65 -31.56
CA VAL A 932 16.60 11.79 -30.39
C VAL A 932 18.02 11.25 -30.49
N ASP A 933 18.42 10.67 -31.63
CA ASP A 933 19.78 10.16 -31.84
C ASP A 933 20.81 11.27 -31.69
N THR A 934 20.56 12.44 -32.28
CA THR A 934 21.47 13.59 -32.19
C THR A 934 21.62 14.07 -30.73
N PHE A 935 20.51 14.14 -30.00
CA PHE A 935 20.49 14.56 -28.60
C PHE A 935 21.12 13.52 -27.67
N ALA A 936 20.84 12.23 -27.90
CA ALA A 936 21.45 11.11 -27.19
C ALA A 936 22.96 11.09 -27.39
N ASN A 937 23.43 11.27 -28.63
CA ASN A 937 24.86 11.37 -28.94
C ASN A 937 25.51 12.56 -28.24
N ALA A 938 24.82 13.70 -28.17
CA ALA A 938 25.30 14.87 -27.43
C ALA A 938 25.42 14.58 -25.92
N LEU A 939 24.42 13.92 -25.31
CA LEU A 939 24.45 13.51 -23.91
C LEU A 939 25.57 12.49 -23.63
N ILE A 940 25.75 11.50 -24.51
CA ILE A 940 26.82 10.50 -24.41
C ILE A 940 28.19 11.16 -24.47
N ALA A 941 28.39 12.12 -25.37
CA ALA A 941 29.64 12.86 -25.51
C ALA A 941 30.01 13.70 -24.28
N ARG A 942 29.01 14.15 -23.50
CA ARG A 942 29.21 14.93 -22.26
C ARG A 942 29.56 14.06 -21.04
N GLY A 943 29.26 12.75 -21.10
CA GLY A 943 29.48 11.79 -20.02
C GLY A 943 28.27 11.65 -19.09
N ASP A 944 28.07 10.44 -18.54
CA ASP A 944 26.95 10.06 -17.65
C ASP A 944 25.56 10.46 -18.19
N ALA A 945 25.26 10.02 -19.42
CA ALA A 945 24.06 10.42 -20.15
C ALA A 945 22.75 10.06 -19.44
N LEU A 946 22.71 8.94 -18.70
CA LEU A 946 21.52 8.51 -17.94
C LEU A 946 21.21 9.44 -16.77
N ARG A 947 22.24 9.92 -16.06
CA ARG A 947 22.08 10.92 -15.00
C ARG A 947 21.68 12.28 -15.57
N ALA A 948 22.22 12.64 -16.74
CA ALA A 948 21.92 13.91 -17.38
C ALA A 948 20.45 13.99 -17.85
N ILE A 949 19.89 12.90 -18.38
CA ILE A 949 18.47 12.86 -18.76
C ILE A 949 17.57 12.80 -17.51
N GLU A 950 17.96 12.08 -16.46
CA GLU A 950 17.27 12.08 -15.15
C GLU A 950 17.15 13.49 -14.57
N GLN A 951 18.25 14.25 -14.61
CA GLN A 951 18.22 15.64 -14.17
C GLN A 951 17.26 16.51 -15.00
N CYS A 952 17.14 16.26 -16.31
CA CYS A 952 16.18 17.00 -17.14
C CYS A 952 14.72 16.65 -16.79
N GLU A 953 14.44 15.39 -16.48
CA GLU A 953 13.13 14.91 -16.03
C GLU A 953 12.75 15.56 -14.68
N ASP A 954 13.63 15.48 -13.68
CA ASP A 954 13.43 16.06 -12.35
C ASP A 954 13.19 17.58 -12.43
N GLU A 955 13.95 18.27 -13.28
CA GLU A 955 13.81 19.71 -13.46
C GLU A 955 12.47 20.09 -14.10
N LEU A 956 12.02 19.35 -15.11
CA LEU A 956 10.73 19.62 -15.75
C LEU A 956 9.56 19.33 -14.78
N ASP A 957 9.65 18.25 -14.00
CA ASP A 957 8.63 17.93 -12.99
C ASP A 957 8.59 18.96 -11.87
N GLU A 958 9.74 19.43 -11.40
CA GLU A 958 9.79 20.50 -10.41
C GLU A 958 9.21 21.81 -10.96
N LEU A 959 9.50 22.15 -12.23
CA LEU A 959 8.92 23.31 -12.90
C LEU A 959 7.39 23.21 -12.95
N ARG A 960 6.85 22.04 -13.33
CA ARG A 960 5.41 21.76 -13.35
C ARG A 960 4.78 21.93 -11.98
N VAL A 961 5.41 21.43 -10.92
CA VAL A 961 4.93 21.58 -9.54
C VAL A 961 4.88 23.05 -9.13
N ILE A 962 5.93 23.82 -9.44
CA ILE A 962 5.98 25.25 -9.11
C ILE A 962 4.90 26.02 -9.85
N LEU A 963 4.73 25.79 -11.15
CA LEU A 963 3.75 26.49 -11.98
C LEU A 963 2.31 26.11 -11.62
N ASN A 964 2.02 24.82 -11.36
CA ASN A 964 0.70 24.38 -10.90
C ASN A 964 0.34 25.00 -9.55
N ARG A 965 1.31 25.08 -8.62
CA ARG A 965 1.11 25.77 -7.34
C ARG A 965 0.85 27.26 -7.56
N TRP A 966 1.59 27.89 -8.47
CA TRP A 966 1.40 29.30 -8.80
C TRP A 966 0.00 29.57 -9.33
N GLU A 967 -0.51 28.72 -10.22
CA GLU A 967 -1.88 28.79 -10.71
C GLU A 967 -2.91 28.56 -9.59
N PHE A 968 -2.72 27.53 -8.76
CA PHE A 968 -3.64 27.15 -7.69
C PHE A 968 -3.76 28.18 -6.57
N GLN A 969 -2.68 28.90 -6.27
CA GLN A 969 -2.66 29.92 -5.22
C GLN A 969 -3.37 31.23 -5.63
N GLN A 970 -3.82 31.35 -6.88
CA GLN A 970 -4.57 32.53 -7.31
C GLN A 970 -6.04 32.45 -6.84
N PRO A 971 -6.60 33.50 -6.22
CA PRO A 971 -7.95 33.46 -5.68
C PRO A 971 -8.99 33.25 -6.78
N GLN A 972 -9.62 32.07 -6.83
CA GLN A 972 -10.87 31.86 -7.57
C GLN A 972 -12.07 32.28 -6.70
N THR A 973 -12.20 33.57 -6.41
CA THR A 973 -13.42 34.10 -5.78
C THR A 973 -14.43 34.52 -6.85
N TRP A 974 -15.70 34.19 -6.64
CA TRP A 974 -16.82 34.57 -7.50
C TRP A 974 -16.96 36.10 -7.56
N GLY A 975 -16.68 36.71 -8.71
CA GLY A 975 -16.73 38.16 -8.94
C GLY A 975 -15.98 38.59 -10.22
N PRO A 976 -16.07 39.87 -10.63
CA PRO A 976 -15.30 40.39 -11.75
C PRO A 976 -13.81 40.32 -11.39
N GLY A 977 -13.06 39.42 -12.05
CA GLY A 977 -11.66 39.11 -11.73
C GLY A 977 -11.31 37.61 -11.70
N SER A 978 -12.31 36.72 -11.74
CA SER A 978 -12.11 35.25 -11.66
C SER A 978 -11.35 34.62 -12.84
N SER A 979 -10.98 35.39 -13.85
CA SER A 979 -10.19 34.97 -15.00
C SER A 979 -8.90 35.77 -15.20
N GLU A 980 -8.49 36.62 -14.23
CA GLU A 980 -7.31 37.50 -14.39
C GLU A 980 -5.99 36.75 -14.63
N PHE A 981 -5.79 35.57 -14.02
CA PHE A 981 -4.58 34.78 -14.29
C PHE A 981 -4.56 34.20 -15.71
N ARG A 982 -5.72 33.74 -16.18
CA ARG A 982 -5.94 33.17 -17.52
C ARG A 982 -5.85 34.25 -18.61
N ASP A 983 -6.61 35.33 -18.43
CA ASP A 983 -6.80 36.37 -19.44
C ASP A 983 -5.73 37.48 -19.36
N GLY A 984 -5.11 37.66 -18.19
CA GLY A 984 -4.10 38.71 -17.92
C GLY A 984 -2.67 38.30 -18.24
N GLY A 985 -2.41 37.07 -18.70
CA GLY A 985 -1.09 36.63 -19.18
C GLY A 985 -0.30 35.70 -18.26
N GLY A 986 -0.77 35.45 -17.03
CA GLY A 986 -0.14 34.49 -16.11
C GLY A 986 -0.11 33.06 -16.66
N GLN A 987 -1.25 32.59 -17.19
CA GLN A 987 -1.33 31.28 -17.85
C GLN A 987 -0.41 31.19 -19.08
N HIS A 988 -0.35 32.26 -19.89
CA HIS A 988 0.53 32.30 -21.06
C HIS A 988 2.01 32.16 -20.68
N ILE A 989 2.45 32.84 -19.61
CA ILE A 989 3.82 32.73 -19.10
C ILE A 989 4.11 31.29 -18.63
N ALA A 990 3.20 30.68 -17.88
CA ALA A 990 3.36 29.32 -17.38
C ALA A 990 3.47 28.31 -18.54
N GLU A 991 2.59 28.39 -19.53
CA GLU A 991 2.62 27.53 -20.73
C GLU A 991 3.93 27.67 -21.50
N ARG A 992 4.37 28.90 -21.79
CA ARG A 992 5.60 29.15 -22.56
C ARG A 992 6.86 28.72 -21.80
N LEU A 993 6.85 28.80 -20.47
CA LEU A 993 7.93 28.26 -19.64
C LEU A 993 8.00 26.73 -19.72
N ILE A 994 6.85 26.03 -19.66
CA ILE A 994 6.83 24.58 -19.87
C ILE A 994 7.35 24.23 -21.27
N GLU A 995 6.86 24.89 -22.32
CA GLU A 995 7.27 24.59 -23.70
C GLU A 995 8.76 24.85 -23.96
N CYS A 996 9.35 25.86 -23.29
CA CYS A 996 10.78 26.13 -23.32
C CYS A 996 11.59 24.93 -22.80
N PHE A 997 11.17 24.38 -21.65
CA PHE A 997 11.84 23.25 -21.02
C PHE A 997 11.46 21.89 -21.62
N GLU A 998 10.36 21.81 -22.36
CA GLU A 998 10.02 20.69 -23.27
C GLU A 998 10.73 20.81 -24.64
N ARG A 999 11.55 21.85 -24.84
CA ARG A 999 12.36 22.07 -26.05
C ARG A 999 11.51 22.09 -27.34
N LYS A 1000 10.34 22.74 -27.29
CA LYS A 1000 9.50 22.94 -28.47
C LYS A 1000 10.19 23.86 -29.49
N LYS A 1001 9.82 23.72 -30.77
CA LYS A 1001 10.44 24.44 -31.88
C LYS A 1001 10.00 25.91 -31.90
N THR A 1002 10.91 26.84 -31.64
CA THR A 1002 10.63 28.31 -31.58
C THR A 1002 11.12 29.10 -32.81
N GLY A 1003 11.93 28.47 -33.67
CA GLY A 1003 12.55 29.10 -34.85
C GLY A 1003 13.80 29.94 -34.56
N LEU A 1004 14.21 30.04 -33.28
CA LEU A 1004 15.44 30.67 -32.80
C LEU A 1004 16.20 29.69 -31.91
N GLY A 1005 17.53 29.81 -31.85
CA GLY A 1005 18.37 28.83 -31.15
C GLY A 1005 18.34 27.42 -31.77
N SER A 1006 19.09 26.50 -31.16
CA SER A 1006 19.09 25.08 -31.51
C SER A 1006 18.51 24.27 -30.36
N ARG A 1007 17.34 23.65 -30.55
CA ARG A 1007 16.70 22.83 -29.51
C ARG A 1007 17.47 21.54 -29.17
N LEU A 1008 18.40 21.14 -30.05
CA LEU A 1008 19.26 19.97 -29.90
C LEU A 1008 20.54 20.28 -29.10
N ASP A 1009 20.83 21.55 -28.84
CA ASP A 1009 21.94 21.95 -27.99
C ASP A 1009 21.55 21.82 -26.52
N LEU A 1010 22.34 21.06 -25.76
CA LEU A 1010 22.04 20.70 -24.37
C LEU A 1010 21.90 21.92 -23.47
N ASP A 1011 22.66 22.98 -23.72
CA ASP A 1011 22.67 24.16 -22.87
C ASP A 1011 21.74 25.27 -23.39
N ASN A 1012 21.02 25.05 -24.51
CA ASN A 1012 20.18 26.05 -25.16
C ASN A 1012 18.70 25.88 -24.78
N TYR A 1013 18.16 26.89 -24.09
CA TYR A 1013 16.75 26.98 -23.69
C TYR A 1013 16.15 28.25 -24.28
N ALA A 1014 15.21 28.06 -25.21
CA ALA A 1014 14.58 29.14 -25.97
C ALA A 1014 13.17 29.43 -25.44
N LEU A 1015 13.02 30.55 -24.75
CA LEU A 1015 11.72 31.02 -24.25
C LEU A 1015 11.08 31.95 -25.28
N ASP A 1016 9.94 31.53 -25.83
CA ASP A 1016 9.13 32.35 -26.73
C ASP A 1016 7.90 32.91 -26.00
N LEU A 1017 7.92 34.20 -25.66
CA LEU A 1017 6.78 34.91 -25.07
C LEU A 1017 6.00 35.75 -26.11
N SER A 1018 6.29 35.55 -27.40
CA SER A 1018 5.73 36.37 -28.47
C SER A 1018 4.23 36.11 -28.68
N ARG A 1019 3.49 37.14 -29.10
CA ARG A 1019 2.06 37.05 -29.42
C ARG A 1019 1.78 37.69 -30.78
N GLU A 1020 1.17 36.96 -31.71
CA GLU A 1020 0.99 37.48 -33.07
C GLU A 1020 -0.04 38.61 -33.21
N MET A 1021 -1.05 38.69 -32.33
CA MET A 1021 -2.28 39.46 -32.59
C MET A 1021 -2.66 40.48 -31.51
N LEU A 1022 -2.93 40.03 -30.27
CA LEU A 1022 -3.23 40.94 -29.15
C LEU A 1022 -2.06 40.91 -28.15
N PRO A 1023 -1.39 42.04 -27.91
CA PRO A 1023 -0.32 42.10 -26.93
C PRO A 1023 -0.89 41.96 -25.51
N LEU A 1024 -0.36 41.02 -24.74
CA LEU A 1024 -0.63 40.86 -23.30
C LEU A 1024 0.30 41.77 -22.50
N ASP A 1025 -0.19 42.32 -21.38
CA ASP A 1025 0.68 42.93 -20.37
C ASP A 1025 1.34 41.83 -19.54
N LEU A 1026 2.57 41.46 -19.92
CA LEU A 1026 3.29 40.41 -19.22
C LEU A 1026 3.81 40.87 -17.85
N GLU A 1027 3.96 42.17 -17.60
CA GLU A 1027 4.57 42.71 -16.38
C GLU A 1027 3.75 42.42 -15.12
N THR A 1028 2.42 42.52 -15.22
CA THR A 1028 1.52 42.31 -14.09
C THR A 1028 1.72 40.94 -13.45
N TRP A 1029 1.79 39.87 -14.25
CA TRP A 1029 1.98 38.52 -13.72
C TRP A 1029 3.46 38.15 -13.60
N TRP A 1030 4.34 38.68 -14.44
CA TRP A 1030 5.78 38.47 -14.28
C TRP A 1030 6.29 38.98 -12.93
N SER A 1031 5.77 40.10 -12.43
CA SER A 1031 6.11 40.64 -11.10
C SER A 1031 5.57 39.80 -9.92
N ARG A 1032 4.53 38.99 -10.14
CA ARG A 1032 3.90 38.10 -9.14
C ARG A 1032 4.36 36.65 -9.23
N ARG A 1033 5.39 36.38 -10.02
CA ARG A 1033 5.91 35.02 -10.23
C ARG A 1033 6.51 34.43 -8.94
N PRO A 1034 6.52 33.09 -8.79
CA PRO A 1034 7.17 32.44 -7.66
C PRO A 1034 8.69 32.69 -7.69
N PRO A 1035 9.32 33.01 -6.54
CA PRO A 1035 10.77 33.20 -6.48
C PRO A 1035 11.56 31.95 -6.87
N GLU A 1036 10.98 30.76 -6.72
CA GLU A 1036 11.56 29.47 -7.08
C GLU A 1036 11.83 29.35 -8.60
N LEU A 1037 11.13 30.13 -9.45
CA LEU A 1037 11.34 30.12 -10.90
C LEU A 1037 12.72 30.64 -11.32
N ARG A 1038 13.42 31.37 -10.45
CA ARG A 1038 14.70 32.00 -10.78
C ARG A 1038 15.73 31.02 -11.35
N LYS A 1039 15.82 29.83 -10.78
CA LYS A 1039 16.77 28.80 -11.23
C LYS A 1039 16.51 28.28 -12.65
N PHE A 1040 15.27 28.38 -13.14
CA PHE A 1040 14.90 28.02 -14.50
C PHE A 1040 15.16 29.19 -15.45
N LEU A 1041 14.81 30.41 -15.05
CA LEU A 1041 15.08 31.62 -15.83
C LEU A 1041 16.58 31.83 -16.08
N ASP A 1042 17.43 31.49 -15.10
CA ASP A 1042 18.88 31.52 -15.24
C ASP A 1042 19.41 30.60 -16.37
N LYS A 1043 18.66 29.56 -16.78
CA LYS A 1043 19.04 28.64 -17.86
C LYS A 1043 18.61 29.14 -19.25
N VAL A 1044 17.65 30.06 -19.32
CA VAL A 1044 17.14 30.61 -20.58
C VAL A 1044 18.18 31.54 -21.19
N ASN A 1045 18.65 31.20 -22.39
CA ASN A 1045 19.69 31.94 -23.11
C ASN A 1045 19.25 32.46 -24.48
N VAL A 1046 18.07 32.05 -24.94
CA VAL A 1046 17.39 32.61 -26.11
C VAL A 1046 16.01 33.10 -25.68
N LEU A 1047 15.71 34.37 -25.94
CA LEU A 1047 14.43 34.98 -25.59
C LEU A 1047 13.81 35.63 -26.81
N LYS A 1048 12.53 35.36 -27.04
CA LYS A 1048 11.75 35.98 -28.11
C LYS A 1048 10.55 36.69 -27.48
N LEU A 1049 10.48 38.00 -27.71
CA LEU A 1049 9.47 38.90 -27.16
C LEU A 1049 8.66 39.58 -28.27
N ASP A 1050 8.67 39.06 -29.50
CA ASP A 1050 8.11 39.77 -30.65
C ASP A 1050 6.63 40.15 -30.40
N ARG A 1051 6.28 41.42 -30.68
CA ARG A 1051 4.92 41.98 -30.52
C ARG A 1051 4.32 41.89 -29.10
N THR A 1052 5.13 42.09 -28.05
CA THR A 1052 4.68 42.10 -26.65
C THR A 1052 4.77 43.49 -26.00
N TYR A 1053 3.94 43.77 -24.99
CA TYR A 1053 4.05 44.95 -24.13
C TYR A 1053 4.76 44.57 -22.82
N PHE A 1054 5.92 45.19 -22.56
CA PHE A 1054 6.69 45.04 -21.32
C PHE A 1054 7.51 46.31 -21.04
N SER A 1055 7.93 46.50 -19.79
CA SER A 1055 8.72 47.68 -19.41
C SER A 1055 10.17 47.53 -19.88
N SER A 1056 10.69 48.56 -20.54
CA SER A 1056 12.11 48.62 -20.93
C SER A 1056 13.05 49.07 -19.79
N GLU A 1057 12.53 49.29 -18.59
CA GLU A 1057 13.33 49.77 -17.45
C GLU A 1057 14.19 48.67 -16.81
N LEU A 1058 15.28 49.07 -16.12
CA LEU A 1058 16.27 48.21 -15.44
C LEU A 1058 15.71 47.23 -14.39
N ASN A 1059 14.42 47.33 -14.07
CA ASN A 1059 13.71 46.49 -13.11
C ASN A 1059 12.63 45.58 -13.75
N GLY A 1060 12.50 45.56 -15.08
CA GLY A 1060 11.53 44.73 -15.81
C GLY A 1060 12.04 43.33 -16.16
N LEU A 1061 11.23 42.58 -16.92
CA LEU A 1061 11.40 41.16 -17.29
C LEU A 1061 12.84 40.76 -17.71
N LEU A 1062 13.55 41.61 -18.46
CA LEU A 1062 14.90 41.30 -18.97
C LEU A 1062 15.97 41.12 -17.88
N LYS A 1063 15.77 41.65 -16.67
CA LYS A 1063 16.71 41.49 -15.54
C LYS A 1063 16.83 40.04 -15.06
N ASP A 1064 15.80 39.23 -15.29
CA ASP A 1064 15.73 37.86 -14.78
C ASP A 1064 16.43 36.83 -15.67
N PHE A 1065 17.07 37.28 -16.76
CA PHE A 1065 17.76 36.43 -17.74
C PHE A 1065 19.25 36.76 -17.80
N PRO A 1066 20.04 36.38 -16.78
CA PRO A 1066 21.46 36.77 -16.69
C PRO A 1066 22.35 36.14 -17.78
N ASN A 1067 21.92 35.04 -18.39
CA ASN A 1067 22.69 34.27 -19.39
C ASN A 1067 22.16 34.42 -20.82
N LEU A 1068 21.44 35.51 -21.10
CA LEU A 1068 20.86 35.77 -22.41
C LEU A 1068 21.94 36.05 -23.47
N HIS A 1069 21.91 35.32 -24.60
CA HIS A 1069 22.84 35.50 -25.72
C HIS A 1069 22.15 35.81 -27.06
N GLU A 1070 20.88 35.42 -27.25
CA GLU A 1070 20.06 35.82 -28.40
C GLU A 1070 18.72 36.41 -27.95
N LEU A 1071 18.36 37.59 -28.48
CA LEU A 1071 17.09 38.29 -28.20
C LEU A 1071 16.40 38.70 -29.50
N SER A 1072 15.15 38.28 -29.68
CA SER A 1072 14.27 38.85 -30.70
C SER A 1072 13.23 39.73 -30.03
N ALA A 1073 13.15 40.99 -30.46
CA ALA A 1073 12.19 41.97 -29.94
C ALA A 1073 11.59 42.78 -31.10
N GLN A 1074 11.15 42.07 -32.14
CA GLN A 1074 10.55 42.70 -33.31
C GLN A 1074 9.18 43.27 -32.95
N HIS A 1075 8.89 44.48 -33.44
CA HIS A 1075 7.61 45.16 -33.20
C HIS A 1075 7.25 45.33 -31.70
N CYS A 1076 8.26 45.63 -30.87
CA CYS A 1076 8.12 45.94 -29.44
C CYS A 1076 8.46 47.42 -29.16
N ASP A 1077 8.08 47.93 -27.98
CA ASP A 1077 8.39 49.29 -27.53
C ASP A 1077 9.83 49.47 -26.99
N LEU A 1078 10.70 48.47 -27.15
CA LEU A 1078 12.08 48.48 -26.67
C LEU A 1078 12.91 49.52 -27.46
N LYS A 1079 13.32 50.62 -26.81
CA LYS A 1079 14.09 51.70 -27.45
C LYS A 1079 15.59 51.67 -27.14
N ARG A 1080 16.01 51.02 -26.04
CA ARG A 1080 17.41 50.90 -25.58
C ARG A 1080 17.61 49.60 -24.79
N LEU A 1081 18.82 49.02 -24.88
CA LEU A 1081 19.29 47.89 -24.05
C LEU A 1081 20.42 48.39 -23.15
N HIS A 1082 20.27 48.23 -21.84
CA HIS A 1082 21.27 48.67 -20.86
C HIS A 1082 22.27 47.53 -20.51
N HIS A 1083 23.09 47.10 -21.50
CA HIS A 1083 24.24 46.14 -21.43
C HIS A 1083 23.98 44.67 -20.96
N PRO A 1084 24.83 43.66 -21.31
CA PRO A 1084 26.24 43.72 -21.73
C PRO A 1084 26.58 43.08 -23.11
N CYS A 1085 27.84 43.28 -23.54
CA CYS A 1085 28.42 42.82 -24.81
C CYS A 1085 28.27 41.31 -25.04
N GLY A 1086 27.80 40.93 -26.25
CA GLY A 1086 27.71 39.53 -26.70
C GLY A 1086 26.31 39.08 -27.16
N ILE A 1087 25.27 39.89 -26.95
CA ILE A 1087 23.88 39.56 -27.31
C ILE A 1087 23.61 39.85 -28.79
N ILE A 1088 23.13 38.84 -29.53
CA ILE A 1088 22.62 39.01 -30.89
C ILE A 1088 21.16 39.50 -30.80
N VAL A 1089 20.89 40.72 -31.27
CA VAL A 1089 19.56 41.32 -31.22
C VAL A 1089 18.97 41.46 -32.63
N ARG A 1090 17.79 40.88 -32.87
CA ARG A 1090 17.05 41.07 -34.14
C ARG A 1090 16.03 42.21 -33.99
N TRP A 1091 16.31 43.34 -34.64
CA TRP A 1091 15.49 44.55 -34.62
C TRP A 1091 14.44 44.59 -35.76
N PRO A 1092 13.38 45.42 -35.64
CA PRO A 1092 12.43 45.64 -36.73
C PRO A 1092 13.13 46.18 -37.98
N SER A 1093 12.77 45.64 -39.15
CA SER A 1093 13.15 46.21 -40.46
C SER A 1093 12.63 47.64 -40.58
N GLY A 1094 13.52 48.62 -40.35
CA GLY A 1094 13.20 50.06 -40.40
C GLY A 1094 13.83 50.91 -39.29
N SER A 1095 14.41 50.29 -38.25
CA SER A 1095 14.96 51.02 -37.09
C SER A 1095 16.47 51.22 -37.26
N SER A 1096 16.91 52.46 -37.49
CA SER A 1096 18.33 52.82 -37.42
C SER A 1096 18.65 53.35 -36.01
N CYS A 1097 19.69 52.81 -35.38
CA CYS A 1097 20.40 53.50 -34.30
C CYS A 1097 21.91 53.40 -34.56
N PRO A 1098 22.65 54.53 -34.55
CA PRO A 1098 24.10 54.56 -34.70
C PRO A 1098 24.76 54.43 -33.33
N GLY A 1099 25.75 53.55 -33.19
CA GLY A 1099 26.59 53.55 -31.98
C GLY A 1099 27.33 52.24 -31.71
N TYR A 1100 28.55 52.16 -32.25
CA TYR A 1100 29.69 51.35 -31.81
C TYR A 1100 29.46 50.00 -31.11
N CYS A 1101 29.78 48.90 -31.81
CA CYS A 1101 30.79 47.96 -31.37
C CYS A 1101 31.26 47.11 -32.57
N TRP A 1102 32.53 47.29 -32.94
CA TRP A 1102 33.23 46.53 -33.97
C TRP A 1102 33.53 45.11 -33.46
N LEU A 1103 33.23 44.10 -34.28
CA LEU A 1103 33.86 42.76 -34.22
C LEU A 1103 34.97 42.70 -35.26
N PRO A 1104 36.19 42.23 -34.94
CA PRO A 1104 37.11 41.78 -35.97
C PRO A 1104 36.72 40.36 -36.41
N SER A 1105 36.47 40.24 -37.70
CA SER A 1105 36.36 39.00 -38.46
C SER A 1105 37.58 38.08 -38.30
N ARG A 1106 37.34 36.77 -38.07
CA ARG A 1106 38.06 35.66 -38.74
C ARG A 1106 37.39 34.31 -38.44
N ILE A 1107 36.66 33.80 -39.42
CA ILE A 1107 36.54 32.36 -39.68
C ILE A 1107 37.47 32.08 -40.88
N ALA A 1108 38.42 31.18 -40.72
CA ALA A 1108 38.97 30.43 -41.85
C ALA A 1108 39.49 29.07 -41.36
N ARG A 1109 38.87 28.04 -41.94
CA ARG A 1109 39.20 26.62 -41.99
C ARG A 1109 40.71 26.32 -41.92
N GLN A 1110 41.06 25.21 -41.27
CA GLN A 1110 42.06 24.29 -41.83
C GLN A 1110 41.92 22.86 -41.27
N ASP A 1111 41.93 21.92 -42.21
CA ASP A 1111 42.04 20.47 -42.07
C ASP A 1111 43.27 20.01 -41.26
N PRO A 1112 43.26 18.78 -40.71
CA PRO A 1112 44.40 18.18 -40.03
C PRO A 1112 45.32 17.43 -41.02
N GLY A 1113 46.64 17.66 -40.96
CA GLY A 1113 47.59 16.82 -41.71
C GLY A 1113 49.05 17.27 -41.71
N LEU A 1114 49.88 16.46 -41.02
CA LEU A 1114 51.31 16.22 -41.24
C LEU A 1114 52.36 17.27 -40.82
N ALA A 1115 53.12 16.91 -39.77
CA ALA A 1115 54.56 16.54 -39.81
C ALA A 1115 55.49 17.22 -38.77
N ARG A 1116 56.12 16.34 -37.97
CA ARG A 1116 57.47 16.41 -37.33
C ARG A 1116 57.67 17.43 -36.20
N HIS A 1117 57.70 16.96 -34.95
CA HIS A 1117 58.89 16.35 -34.34
C HIS A 1117 58.54 15.50 -33.12
#